data_AF-A0A2E9DZE0-F1
#
_entry.id   AF-A0A2E9DZE0-F1
#
_cell.length_a   1.000
_cell.length_b   1.000
_cell.length_c   1.000
_cell.angle_alpha   90.00
_cell.angle_beta   90.00
_cell.angle_gamma   90.00
#
_symmetry.space_group_name_H-M   'P 1'
#
loop_
_entity.id
_entity.type
_entity.pdbx_description
1 polymer ?
#
loop_
_entity_poly.entity_id
_entity_poly.type
_entity_poly.pdbx_seq_one_letter_code
_entity_poly.pdbx_strand_id
1 'polypeptide(L)'
;MRPIIAWPLALLFAFMAIGGFINGEAINEWVENNSIKPSEEKIGEIVEVQAEEKWFVVLIDFPDQTESSNCNQQRASTLIDQSAAKYFNQSVHPNSSLEIFYHERIVTTTYGMADYGHDANGQNDVGRNGVDPHTLAEEVATAVSDEVDWEKFDLNDDGWVDRFLILHCVKPQEDGGGSSSRIWSHFSMAENVVDLPNNMQLAYYSIASQYNSNNFGTIIHEMYHQFGAADLYPVESTTVTQSWKGVGNWDIMASGNWNGNGAWPALPTSPTMELIGVDRHQLMNLNWLPGDSCSGPEVELVGLSEGGNSLKIPIAENEFIWIEYRSDYGFDSRLPGNGILVMQQDLNVGSVEDNLVNSHPDKPWLIVLEADGNQDLVTSANEGEQSDLYWDGDQFGYQGIEIRNRDGILVDWVATVNVNGTDVSIEFESENCGHLADVDFPDYTSVLTPKGSIEFSIMGTTYGGCSSPEYYLTSSDGRTITVENNEIIFQETGVVGVIGVISGTIECDSGTPINIRHNFEILGNIPVENDFESDIPYDRTSIVKIPVKTIGTSQETWIIGVEGALSRVATTEQVQLISDGSVIELKINPGDLLVENMLIRGQVVLATDSGENYYIDVELTAIDEDKKFNEWSEPSVLVPVALLLASLWVILGMDSSTRQVSSELDEVPTVPLESDDPTFIDAFREPYR
;
A
#
# COMPACT_ATOMS: atom_id res chain seq x y z
N MET A 1 18.95 8.25 60.47
CA MET A 1 20.15 7.65 59.83
C MET A 1 21.42 8.14 60.56
N ARG A 2 22.53 7.38 60.67
CA ARG A 2 23.73 7.89 61.35
C ARG A 2 24.32 9.07 60.54
N PRO A 3 24.67 10.22 61.15
CA PRO A 3 25.15 11.41 60.44
C PRO A 3 26.37 11.13 59.54
N ILE A 4 27.22 10.18 59.94
CA ILE A 4 28.42 9.78 59.18
C ILE A 4 28.09 9.14 57.82
N ILE A 5 26.90 8.55 57.67
CA ILE A 5 26.44 7.89 56.43
C ILE A 5 25.46 8.79 55.67
N ALA A 6 24.62 9.54 56.40
CA ALA A 6 23.59 10.40 55.82
C ALA A 6 24.18 11.60 55.05
N TRP A 7 25.22 12.25 55.59
CA TRP A 7 25.85 13.40 54.93
C TRP A 7 26.48 13.05 53.56
N PRO A 8 27.30 11.99 53.43
CA PRO A 8 27.82 11.57 52.13
C PRO A 8 26.71 11.27 51.11
N LEU A 9 25.63 10.61 51.54
CA LEU A 9 24.54 10.21 50.66
C LEU A 9 23.69 11.42 50.20
N ALA A 10 23.38 12.35 51.11
CA ALA A 10 22.69 13.59 50.77
C ALA A 10 23.50 14.46 49.80
N LEU A 11 24.81 14.56 50.02
CA LEU A 11 25.72 15.26 49.12
C LEU A 11 25.79 14.57 47.75
N LEU A 12 25.86 13.24 47.70
CA LEU A 12 25.82 12.48 46.45
C LEU A 12 24.56 12.81 45.65
N PHE A 13 23.37 12.73 46.25
CA PHE A 13 22.12 13.05 45.56
C PHE A 13 22.06 14.51 45.10
N ALA A 14 22.56 15.46 45.91
CA ALA A 14 22.63 16.86 45.52
C ALA A 14 23.61 17.09 44.35
N PHE A 15 24.77 16.44 44.35
CA PHE A 15 25.72 16.53 43.24
C PHE A 15 25.17 15.90 41.96
N MET A 16 24.47 14.76 42.06
CA MET A 16 23.82 14.13 40.91
C MET A 16 22.67 14.99 40.38
N ALA A 17 21.89 15.65 41.24
CA ALA A 17 20.87 16.59 40.81
C ALA A 17 21.48 17.79 40.06
N ILE A 18 22.56 18.38 40.58
CA ILE A 18 23.27 19.48 39.92
C ILE A 18 23.84 19.00 38.57
N GLY A 19 24.42 17.80 38.53
CA GLY A 19 24.91 17.19 37.30
C GLY A 19 23.79 16.97 36.27
N GLY A 20 22.61 16.56 36.72
CA GLY A 20 21.45 16.36 35.85
C GLY A 20 20.88 17.66 35.29
N PHE A 21 20.79 18.74 36.08
CA PHE A 21 20.40 20.06 35.56
C PHE A 21 21.39 20.64 34.54
N ILE A 22 22.68 20.28 34.63
CA ILE A 22 23.71 20.73 33.68
C ILE A 22 23.68 19.91 32.38
N ASN A 23 23.26 18.64 32.44
CA ASN A 23 23.28 17.70 31.32
C ASN A 23 21.86 17.18 31.02
N GLY A 24 20.88 18.09 30.98
CA GLY A 24 19.47 17.73 30.79
C GLY A 24 19.22 16.96 29.48
N GLU A 25 19.91 17.33 28.40
CA GLU A 25 19.82 16.70 27.08
C GLU A 25 20.24 15.22 27.12
N ALA A 26 21.33 14.90 27.80
CA ALA A 26 21.79 13.52 27.96
C ALA A 26 20.86 12.67 28.85
N ILE A 27 20.12 13.29 29.78
CA ILE A 27 19.11 12.60 30.58
C ILE A 27 17.87 12.30 29.75
N ASN A 28 17.41 13.26 28.95
CA ASN A 28 16.29 13.05 28.03
C ASN A 28 16.62 11.92 27.04
N GLU A 29 17.77 11.99 26.37
CA GLU A 29 18.24 10.95 25.43
C GLU A 29 18.39 9.58 26.12
N TRP A 30 18.89 9.53 27.36
CA TRP A 30 18.99 8.27 28.10
C TRP A 30 17.61 7.69 28.45
N VAL A 31 16.66 8.52 28.89
CA VAL A 31 15.30 8.06 29.21
C VAL A 31 14.56 7.64 27.96
N GLU A 32 14.70 8.36 26.86
CA GLU A 32 14.10 8.02 25.57
C GLU A 32 14.61 6.67 25.05
N ASN A 33 15.94 6.48 25.03
CA ASN A 33 16.57 5.22 24.61
C ASN A 33 16.27 4.02 25.51
N ASN A 34 15.83 4.25 26.74
CA ASN A 34 15.49 3.19 27.71
C ASN A 34 13.99 3.16 28.04
N SER A 35 13.20 3.98 27.36
CA SER A 35 11.74 3.95 27.47
C SER A 35 11.23 2.75 26.69
N ILE A 36 10.31 2.01 27.31
CA ILE A 36 9.57 0.96 26.60
C ILE A 36 8.60 1.72 25.70
N LYS A 37 8.94 1.87 24.42
CA LYS A 37 7.97 2.30 23.41
C LYS A 37 6.83 1.28 23.45
N PRO A 38 5.55 1.70 23.53
CA PRO A 38 4.46 0.75 23.38
C PRO A 38 4.71 -0.02 22.09
N SER A 39 4.78 -1.35 22.18
CA SER A 39 4.82 -2.18 20.97
C SER A 39 3.55 -1.85 20.21
N GLU A 40 3.69 -1.45 18.94
CA GLU A 40 2.58 -1.50 18.00
C GLU A 40 1.90 -2.85 18.18
N GLU A 41 0.59 -2.85 18.45
CA GLU A 41 -0.19 -4.09 18.48
C GLU A 41 0.06 -4.77 17.15
N LYS A 42 0.63 -5.99 17.19
CA LYS A 42 0.95 -6.72 15.96
C LYS A 42 -0.38 -7.20 15.39
N ILE A 43 -0.95 -6.42 14.49
CA ILE A 43 -2.14 -6.80 13.72
C ILE A 43 -1.79 -8.03 12.89
N GLY A 44 -2.73 -8.97 12.76
CA GLY A 44 -2.58 -10.14 11.90
C GLY A 44 -2.23 -9.72 10.48
N GLU A 45 -1.36 -10.46 9.81
CA GLU A 45 -0.98 -10.17 8.42
C GLU A 45 -2.06 -10.72 7.48
N ILE A 46 -2.31 -10.08 6.34
CA ILE A 46 -3.26 -10.60 5.35
C ILE A 46 -2.75 -11.97 4.85
N VAL A 47 -3.61 -12.98 4.95
CA VAL A 47 -3.29 -14.33 4.51
C VAL A 47 -3.64 -14.50 3.04
N GLU A 48 -2.62 -14.85 2.24
CA GLU A 48 -2.74 -15.27 0.84
C GLU A 48 -3.80 -16.35 0.65
N VAL A 49 -4.17 -16.61 -0.60
CA VAL A 49 -5.22 -17.57 -0.91
C VAL A 49 -4.85 -19.00 -0.49
N GLN A 50 -5.79 -19.69 0.15
CA GLN A 50 -5.64 -21.06 0.63
C GLN A 50 -6.34 -22.07 -0.28
N ALA A 51 -5.88 -23.32 -0.27
CA ALA A 51 -6.53 -24.39 -1.02
C ALA A 51 -7.93 -24.74 -0.48
N GLU A 52 -8.12 -24.59 0.83
CA GLU A 52 -9.39 -24.79 1.54
C GLU A 52 -9.85 -23.47 2.16
N GLU A 53 -10.62 -22.69 1.41
CA GLU A 53 -11.14 -21.39 1.86
C GLU A 53 -12.42 -21.56 2.67
N LYS A 54 -12.49 -20.86 3.81
CA LYS A 54 -13.69 -20.76 4.65
C LYS A 54 -14.00 -19.31 4.93
N TRP A 55 -15.17 -18.86 4.50
CA TRP A 55 -15.59 -17.47 4.61
C TRP A 55 -16.72 -17.31 5.60
N PHE A 56 -16.60 -16.37 6.53
CA PHE A 56 -17.72 -15.98 7.37
C PHE A 56 -18.48 -14.82 6.77
N VAL A 57 -19.81 -14.96 6.63
CA VAL A 57 -20.67 -13.95 6.03
C VAL A 57 -21.80 -13.54 6.96
N VAL A 58 -21.88 -12.25 7.26
CA VAL A 58 -22.98 -11.67 8.04
C VAL A 58 -23.82 -10.76 7.15
N LEU A 59 -25.13 -11.00 7.16
CA LEU A 59 -26.08 -10.11 6.50
C LEU A 59 -26.53 -9.03 7.47
N ILE A 60 -26.59 -7.78 6.99
CA ILE A 60 -27.05 -6.63 7.77
C ILE A 60 -28.26 -5.96 7.10
N ASP A 61 -29.10 -5.34 7.93
CA ASP A 61 -30.15 -4.41 7.49
C ASP A 61 -30.08 -3.08 8.25
N PHE A 62 -30.51 -2.01 7.57
CA PHE A 62 -30.47 -0.66 8.13
C PHE A 62 -31.87 -0.17 8.55
N PRO A 63 -32.03 0.45 9.73
CA PRO A 63 -33.33 0.87 10.26
C PRO A 63 -34.02 1.96 9.43
N ASP A 64 -33.28 2.72 8.62
CA ASP A 64 -33.79 3.77 7.73
C ASP A 64 -34.08 3.26 6.31
N GLN A 65 -33.76 2.01 5.99
CA GLN A 65 -33.95 1.42 4.67
C GLN A 65 -35.13 0.46 4.66
N THR A 66 -35.88 0.44 3.55
CA THR A 66 -36.93 -0.56 3.31
C THR A 66 -36.41 -1.59 2.34
N GLU A 67 -35.92 -2.71 2.86
CA GLU A 67 -35.31 -3.74 2.04
C GLU A 67 -36.32 -4.58 1.28
N SER A 68 -35.86 -5.19 0.18
CA SER A 68 -36.68 -6.13 -0.59
C SER A 68 -37.03 -7.36 0.26
N SER A 69 -38.27 -7.86 0.15
CA SER A 69 -38.77 -8.99 0.95
C SER A 69 -38.05 -10.33 0.75
N ASN A 70 -37.07 -10.39 -0.15
CA ASN A 70 -36.23 -11.55 -0.47
C ASN A 70 -34.75 -11.30 -0.16
N CYS A 71 -34.41 -10.24 0.58
CA CYS A 71 -33.09 -10.09 1.17
C CYS A 71 -32.93 -11.06 2.33
N ASN A 72 -32.19 -12.15 2.13
CA ASN A 72 -31.89 -13.14 3.17
C ASN A 72 -30.70 -14.01 2.75
N GLN A 73 -30.26 -14.87 3.67
CA GLN A 73 -29.14 -15.79 3.48
C GLN A 73 -29.35 -16.71 2.27
N GLN A 74 -30.58 -17.15 2.01
CA GLN A 74 -30.87 -18.01 0.86
C GLN A 74 -30.59 -17.29 -0.47
N ARG A 75 -30.90 -16.00 -0.54
CA ARG A 75 -30.59 -15.18 -1.71
C ARG A 75 -29.08 -14.99 -1.86
N ALA A 76 -28.39 -14.65 -0.78
CA ALA A 76 -26.93 -14.52 -0.77
C ALA A 76 -26.25 -15.82 -1.25
N SER A 77 -26.64 -16.96 -0.68
CA SER A 77 -26.18 -18.29 -1.06
C SER A 77 -26.47 -18.62 -2.53
N THR A 78 -27.64 -18.25 -3.04
CA THR A 78 -28.00 -18.46 -4.46
C THR A 78 -27.15 -17.59 -5.40
N LEU A 79 -26.75 -16.40 -4.94
CA LEU A 79 -25.95 -15.46 -5.70
C LEU A 79 -24.47 -15.87 -5.72
N ILE A 80 -23.93 -16.25 -4.56
CA ILE A 80 -22.49 -16.34 -4.32
C ILE A 80 -22.01 -17.80 -4.41
N ASP A 81 -22.48 -18.71 -3.53
CA ASP A 81 -21.87 -20.03 -3.28
C ASP A 81 -21.39 -20.77 -4.55
N GLN A 82 -22.30 -21.06 -5.47
CA GLN A 82 -21.95 -21.86 -6.65
C GLN A 82 -21.12 -21.09 -7.67
N SER A 83 -21.34 -19.78 -7.79
CA SER A 83 -20.67 -18.93 -8.77
C SER A 83 -19.25 -18.62 -8.30
N ALA A 84 -19.09 -18.26 -7.02
CA ALA A 84 -17.81 -18.01 -6.37
C ALA A 84 -16.97 -19.29 -6.35
N ALA A 85 -17.53 -20.45 -6.00
CA ALA A 85 -16.78 -21.70 -6.03
C ALA A 85 -16.29 -22.07 -7.45
N LYS A 86 -17.08 -21.80 -8.49
CA LYS A 86 -16.64 -21.99 -9.89
C LYS A 86 -15.55 -20.99 -10.26
N TYR A 87 -15.73 -19.72 -9.89
CA TYR A 87 -14.76 -18.66 -10.16
C TYR A 87 -13.41 -19.01 -9.53
N PHE A 88 -13.42 -19.36 -8.23
CA PHE A 88 -12.24 -19.76 -7.47
C PHE A 88 -11.52 -20.97 -8.07
N ASN A 89 -12.26 -21.99 -8.52
CA ASN A 89 -11.67 -23.13 -9.22
C ASN A 89 -11.02 -22.78 -10.56
N GLN A 90 -11.47 -21.73 -11.25
CA GLN A 90 -10.86 -21.28 -12.51
C GLN A 90 -9.70 -20.30 -12.29
N SER A 91 -9.77 -19.44 -11.26
CA SER A 91 -8.74 -18.43 -11.00
C SER A 91 -7.56 -18.97 -10.18
N VAL A 92 -7.79 -19.79 -9.16
CA VAL A 92 -6.76 -20.22 -8.21
C VAL A 92 -6.17 -21.56 -8.63
N HIS A 93 -6.84 -22.66 -8.30
CA HIS A 93 -6.34 -24.00 -8.60
C HIS A 93 -7.50 -24.97 -8.91
N PRO A 94 -7.38 -25.86 -9.91
CA PRO A 94 -8.33 -26.95 -10.07
C PRO A 94 -8.27 -27.82 -8.80
N ASN A 95 -9.36 -27.93 -8.04
CA ASN A 95 -9.50 -28.62 -6.74
C ASN A 95 -9.45 -27.73 -5.49
N SER A 96 -9.35 -26.40 -5.61
CA SER A 96 -9.59 -25.50 -4.49
C SER A 96 -11.05 -25.58 -4.03
N SER A 97 -11.31 -25.61 -2.72
CA SER A 97 -12.66 -25.59 -2.15
C SER A 97 -12.97 -24.26 -1.49
N LEU A 98 -14.20 -23.78 -1.69
CA LEU A 98 -14.72 -22.59 -1.03
C LEU A 98 -15.97 -22.99 -0.25
N GLU A 99 -15.94 -22.81 1.07
CA GLU A 99 -17.07 -22.98 1.98
C GLU A 99 -17.48 -21.63 2.56
N ILE A 100 -18.76 -21.27 2.42
CA ILE A 100 -19.30 -19.99 2.89
C ILE A 100 -20.27 -20.26 4.04
N PHE A 101 -20.00 -19.64 5.19
CA PHE A 101 -20.77 -19.78 6.41
C PHE A 101 -21.58 -18.51 6.65
N TYR A 102 -22.89 -18.58 6.40
CA TYR A 102 -23.80 -17.49 6.68
C TYR A 102 -24.27 -17.50 8.13
N HIS A 103 -24.23 -16.34 8.78
CA HIS A 103 -24.86 -16.16 10.08
C HIS A 103 -26.39 -16.37 10.02
N GLU A 104 -26.97 -17.03 11.03
CA GLU A 104 -28.39 -17.46 11.00
C GLU A 104 -29.39 -16.29 10.99
N ARG A 105 -29.05 -15.19 11.67
CA ARG A 105 -29.88 -13.97 11.70
C ARG A 105 -29.23 -12.83 10.93
N ILE A 106 -30.08 -11.98 10.37
CA ILE A 106 -29.69 -10.67 9.84
C ILE A 106 -29.47 -9.74 11.05
N VAL A 107 -28.38 -8.98 11.03
CA VAL A 107 -28.03 -8.03 12.09
C VAL A 107 -28.57 -6.66 11.71
N THR A 108 -29.47 -6.12 12.51
CA THR A 108 -29.93 -4.74 12.34
C THR A 108 -28.97 -3.77 12.96
N THR A 109 -28.48 -2.82 12.16
CA THR A 109 -27.54 -1.80 12.60
C THR A 109 -28.20 -0.78 13.53
N THR A 110 -27.40 -0.16 14.38
CA THR A 110 -27.84 0.84 15.34
C THR A 110 -28.25 2.14 14.66
N TYR A 111 -27.46 2.56 13.66
CA TYR A 111 -27.69 3.77 12.87
C TYR A 111 -28.19 3.46 11.46
N GLY A 112 -28.69 4.47 10.75
CA GLY A 112 -29.13 4.31 9.37
C GLY A 112 -27.98 4.21 8.39
N MET A 113 -28.22 3.68 7.18
CA MET A 113 -27.19 3.59 6.13
C MET A 113 -26.58 4.95 5.81
N ALA A 114 -27.40 6.00 5.81
CA ALA A 114 -26.95 7.36 5.54
C ALA A 114 -26.10 7.97 6.66
N ASP A 115 -26.04 7.35 7.84
CA ASP A 115 -25.11 7.74 8.90
C ASP A 115 -23.73 7.15 8.64
N TYR A 116 -23.65 5.87 8.26
CA TYR A 116 -22.38 5.21 7.95
C TYR A 116 -21.79 5.65 6.60
N GLY A 117 -22.57 5.60 5.51
CA GLY A 117 -22.06 5.83 4.15
C GLY A 117 -22.19 7.27 3.64
N HIS A 118 -21.98 8.27 4.50
CA HIS A 118 -22.09 9.67 4.09
C HIS A 118 -20.78 10.21 3.53
N ASP A 119 -20.80 10.74 2.30
CA ASP A 119 -19.64 11.40 1.72
C ASP A 119 -19.45 12.82 2.28
N ALA A 120 -18.20 13.22 2.51
CA ALA A 120 -17.85 14.58 2.88
C ALA A 120 -16.54 15.02 2.21
N ASN A 121 -16.51 16.28 1.75
CA ASN A 121 -15.31 16.91 1.16
C ASN A 121 -14.68 16.14 -0.02
N GLY A 122 -15.47 15.36 -0.77
CA GLY A 122 -14.97 14.56 -1.90
C GLY A 122 -14.45 13.18 -1.50
N GLN A 123 -14.46 12.83 -0.22
CA GLN A 123 -14.16 11.48 0.26
C GLN A 123 -15.47 10.70 0.43
N ASN A 124 -15.46 9.45 -0.02
CA ASN A 124 -16.57 8.52 0.16
C ASN A 124 -16.63 8.05 1.62
N ASP A 125 -17.83 7.75 2.11
CA ASP A 125 -18.04 7.00 3.36
C ASP A 125 -17.36 7.58 4.63
N VAL A 126 -17.12 8.89 4.66
CA VAL A 126 -16.63 9.62 5.85
C VAL A 126 -17.55 9.44 7.07
N GLY A 127 -18.83 9.18 6.80
CA GLY A 127 -19.84 8.98 7.82
C GLY A 127 -20.29 10.27 8.49
N ARG A 128 -21.19 10.15 9.45
CA ARG A 128 -21.71 11.26 10.26
C ARG A 128 -22.21 10.75 11.60
N ASN A 129 -22.35 11.67 12.56
CA ASN A 129 -22.69 11.33 13.95
C ASN A 129 -21.66 10.43 14.66
N GLY A 130 -20.40 10.44 14.18
CA GLY A 130 -19.31 9.65 14.76
C GLY A 130 -19.37 8.16 14.43
N VAL A 131 -20.04 7.78 13.34
CA VAL A 131 -20.05 6.42 12.80
C VAL A 131 -19.78 6.43 11.29
N ASP A 132 -19.21 5.34 10.82
CA ASP A 132 -18.68 5.09 9.47
C ASP A 132 -18.65 3.56 9.22
N PRO A 133 -18.23 3.07 8.04
CA PRO A 133 -18.18 1.63 7.80
C PRO A 133 -17.22 0.85 8.71
N HIS A 134 -16.15 1.49 9.19
CA HIS A 134 -15.16 0.85 10.07
C HIS A 134 -15.78 0.51 11.44
N THR A 135 -16.51 1.46 12.01
CA THR A 135 -17.29 1.28 13.25
C THR A 135 -18.49 0.34 13.05
N LEU A 136 -19.09 0.32 11.86
CA LEU A 136 -20.12 -0.66 11.49
C LEU A 136 -19.58 -2.09 11.53
N ALA A 137 -18.37 -2.35 11.04
CA ALA A 137 -17.76 -3.68 11.08
C ALA A 137 -17.55 -4.15 12.52
N GLU A 138 -17.05 -3.28 13.40
CA GLU A 138 -16.91 -3.55 14.84
C GLU A 138 -18.27 -3.88 15.47
N GLU A 139 -19.31 -3.10 15.19
CA GLU A 139 -20.67 -3.32 15.68
C GLU A 139 -21.20 -4.70 15.27
N VAL A 140 -21.04 -5.06 14.00
CA VAL A 140 -21.56 -6.32 13.43
C VAL A 140 -20.82 -7.53 14.00
N ALA A 141 -19.49 -7.48 14.05
CA ALA A 141 -18.68 -8.56 14.60
C ALA A 141 -18.97 -8.76 16.10
N THR A 142 -19.03 -7.68 16.87
CA THR A 142 -19.38 -7.71 18.29
C THR A 142 -20.77 -8.30 18.52
N ALA A 143 -21.74 -7.91 17.68
CA ALA A 143 -23.12 -8.39 17.81
C ALA A 143 -23.26 -9.91 17.65
N VAL A 144 -22.38 -10.56 16.88
CA VAL A 144 -22.45 -12.02 16.62
C VAL A 144 -21.33 -12.80 17.31
N SER A 145 -20.46 -12.13 18.08
CA SER A 145 -19.25 -12.69 18.69
C SER A 145 -19.48 -14.00 19.47
N ASP A 146 -20.48 -14.04 20.34
CA ASP A 146 -20.83 -15.22 21.18
C ASP A 146 -21.63 -16.31 20.43
N GLU A 147 -22.04 -16.06 19.19
CA GLU A 147 -22.90 -16.95 18.39
C GLU A 147 -22.10 -17.81 17.38
N VAL A 148 -20.80 -17.54 17.24
CA VAL A 148 -19.95 -18.05 16.17
C VAL A 148 -18.71 -18.74 16.74
N ASP A 149 -18.27 -19.78 16.03
CA ASP A 149 -17.03 -20.50 16.30
C ASP A 149 -15.93 -19.95 15.38
N TRP A 150 -15.25 -18.90 15.84
CA TRP A 150 -14.36 -18.05 15.04
C TRP A 150 -13.05 -18.74 14.62
N GLU A 151 -12.60 -19.75 15.36
CA GLU A 151 -11.43 -20.58 15.03
C GLU A 151 -11.56 -21.24 13.63
N LYS A 152 -12.78 -21.32 13.07
CA LYS A 152 -13.00 -21.83 11.71
C LYS A 152 -12.47 -20.92 10.60
N PHE A 153 -12.30 -19.64 10.89
CA PHE A 153 -11.95 -18.60 9.93
C PHE A 153 -10.53 -18.07 10.13
N ASP A 154 -9.80 -18.67 11.05
CA ASP A 154 -8.35 -18.60 11.17
C ASP A 154 -7.77 -19.74 10.33
N LEU A 155 -7.26 -19.41 9.15
CA LEU A 155 -6.76 -20.36 8.16
C LEU A 155 -5.28 -20.69 8.38
N ASN A 156 -4.56 -19.88 9.17
CA ASN A 156 -3.11 -20.04 9.43
C ASN A 156 -2.76 -20.36 10.90
N ASP A 157 -3.76 -20.48 11.77
CA ASP A 157 -3.66 -20.74 13.22
C ASP A 157 -2.90 -19.65 14.00
N ASP A 158 -3.00 -18.37 13.60
CA ASP A 158 -2.30 -17.25 14.26
C ASP A 158 -3.14 -16.46 15.28
N GLY A 159 -4.41 -16.83 15.46
CA GLY A 159 -5.34 -16.17 16.37
C GLY A 159 -6.12 -15.02 15.74
N TRP A 160 -5.99 -14.78 14.43
CA TRP A 160 -6.74 -13.78 13.69
C TRP A 160 -7.78 -14.41 12.76
N VAL A 161 -8.89 -13.70 12.57
CA VAL A 161 -9.91 -14.07 11.59
C VAL A 161 -9.48 -13.55 10.22
N ASP A 162 -9.25 -14.46 9.28
CA ASP A 162 -8.72 -14.15 7.94
C ASP A 162 -9.79 -13.74 6.94
N ARG A 163 -11.02 -14.28 7.10
CA ARG A 163 -12.10 -14.18 6.09
C ARG A 163 -13.41 -13.71 6.69
N PHE A 164 -13.71 -12.41 6.55
CA PHE A 164 -14.94 -11.81 7.07
C PHE A 164 -15.61 -10.87 6.08
N LEU A 165 -16.82 -11.23 5.64
CA LEU A 165 -17.59 -10.48 4.66
C LEU A 165 -18.95 -10.04 5.23
N ILE A 166 -19.23 -8.74 5.11
CA ILE A 166 -20.50 -8.13 5.47
C ILE A 166 -21.30 -7.91 4.18
N LEU A 167 -22.54 -8.39 4.15
CA LEU A 167 -23.46 -8.17 3.02
C LEU A 167 -24.67 -7.36 3.42
N HIS A 168 -24.97 -6.30 2.68
CA HIS A 168 -26.22 -5.54 2.83
C HIS A 168 -27.09 -5.64 1.58
N CYS A 169 -28.36 -5.27 1.70
CA CYS A 169 -29.34 -5.40 0.61
C CYS A 169 -29.81 -4.08 0.03
N VAL A 170 -29.02 -3.03 0.22
CA VAL A 170 -29.32 -1.71 -0.30
C VAL A 170 -28.46 -1.49 -1.54
N LYS A 171 -29.02 -0.82 -2.56
CA LYS A 171 -28.25 -0.43 -3.75
C LYS A 171 -26.98 0.30 -3.28
N PRO A 172 -25.78 -0.15 -3.68
CA PRO A 172 -24.55 0.46 -3.19
C PRO A 172 -24.25 1.76 -3.95
N GLN A 173 -23.20 2.48 -3.53
CA GLN A 173 -22.85 3.77 -4.12
C GLN A 173 -22.28 3.66 -5.53
N GLU A 174 -21.45 2.64 -5.78
CA GLU A 174 -20.77 2.41 -7.06
C GLU A 174 -21.71 2.00 -8.20
N ASP A 175 -22.89 1.48 -7.89
CA ASP A 175 -23.89 1.13 -8.89
C ASP A 175 -24.57 2.41 -9.45
N GLY A 176 -24.33 2.73 -10.73
CA GLY A 176 -24.77 3.94 -11.42
C GLY A 176 -26.11 4.52 -10.94
N GLY A 177 -26.06 5.74 -10.38
CA GLY A 177 -27.19 6.37 -9.68
C GLY A 177 -27.29 6.02 -8.19
N GLY A 178 -26.20 5.54 -7.59
CA GLY A 178 -25.96 5.56 -6.15
C GLY A 178 -26.05 6.97 -5.57
N SER A 179 -26.38 7.06 -4.29
CA SER A 179 -26.46 8.31 -3.54
C SER A 179 -25.23 8.40 -2.66
N SER A 180 -24.68 9.60 -2.46
CA SER A 180 -23.54 9.95 -1.57
C SER A 180 -23.82 9.76 -0.07
N SER A 181 -24.76 8.88 0.22
CA SER A 181 -25.32 8.57 1.54
C SER A 181 -25.52 7.06 1.67
N ARG A 182 -24.78 6.30 0.87
CA ARG A 182 -24.83 4.84 0.77
C ARG A 182 -23.39 4.40 0.81
N ILE A 183 -23.16 3.27 1.46
CA ILE A 183 -21.86 2.64 1.49
C ILE A 183 -21.40 2.27 0.07
N TRP A 184 -20.17 2.64 -0.26
CA TRP A 184 -19.39 2.13 -1.38
C TRP A 184 -18.77 0.79 -0.95
N SER A 185 -18.89 -0.25 -1.77
CA SER A 185 -18.32 -1.56 -1.41
C SER A 185 -16.79 -1.48 -1.28
N HIS A 186 -16.21 -1.97 -0.18
CA HIS A 186 -14.76 -1.86 0.07
C HIS A 186 -14.24 -2.96 1.01
N PHE A 187 -12.92 -3.14 0.97
CA PHE A 187 -12.12 -3.83 1.98
C PHE A 187 -11.41 -2.80 2.87
N SER A 188 -11.44 -3.01 4.18
CA SER A 188 -10.66 -2.19 5.12
C SER A 188 -10.47 -2.87 6.47
N MET A 189 -9.86 -2.14 7.40
CA MET A 189 -9.75 -2.52 8.79
C MET A 189 -10.90 -1.91 9.60
N ALA A 190 -11.44 -2.64 10.58
CA ALA A 190 -12.34 -2.08 11.57
C ALA A 190 -11.65 -0.95 12.36
N GLU A 191 -12.44 -0.04 12.94
CA GLU A 191 -11.90 1.13 13.66
C GLU A 191 -10.98 0.69 14.82
N ASN A 192 -11.36 -0.40 15.50
CA ASN A 192 -10.55 -1.06 16.51
C ASN A 192 -10.52 -2.57 16.24
N VAL A 193 -9.45 -3.23 16.70
CA VAL A 193 -9.40 -4.70 16.76
C VAL A 193 -10.53 -5.21 17.64
N VAL A 194 -11.32 -6.14 17.12
CA VAL A 194 -12.43 -6.76 17.85
C VAL A 194 -11.92 -8.01 18.55
N ASP A 195 -11.93 -7.99 19.90
CA ASP A 195 -11.64 -9.18 20.70
C ASP A 195 -12.83 -10.14 20.67
N LEU A 196 -12.57 -11.36 20.20
CA LEU A 196 -13.55 -12.43 20.04
C LEU A 196 -13.33 -13.55 21.06
N PRO A 197 -14.32 -14.43 21.28
CA PRO A 197 -14.14 -15.60 22.14
C PRO A 197 -12.92 -16.45 21.75
N ASN A 198 -12.38 -17.19 22.73
CA ASN A 198 -11.19 -18.06 22.58
C ASN A 198 -9.86 -17.36 22.25
N ASN A 199 -9.75 -16.06 22.54
CA ASN A 199 -8.58 -15.22 22.18
C ASN A 199 -8.40 -15.05 20.67
N MET A 200 -9.50 -15.14 19.93
CA MET A 200 -9.52 -14.75 18.52
C MET A 200 -9.60 -13.23 18.40
N GLN A 201 -9.05 -12.69 17.33
CA GLN A 201 -9.11 -11.25 17.02
C GLN A 201 -9.56 -11.04 15.58
N LEU A 202 -10.27 -9.93 15.33
CA LEU A 202 -10.70 -9.52 14.00
C LEU A 202 -10.25 -8.09 13.75
N ALA A 203 -9.50 -7.89 12.67
CA ALA A 203 -9.09 -6.56 12.19
C ALA A 203 -9.75 -6.24 10.85
N TYR A 204 -9.68 -7.15 9.88
CA TYR A 204 -10.08 -6.87 8.51
C TYR A 204 -11.52 -7.27 8.22
N TYR A 205 -12.17 -6.52 7.34
CA TYR A 205 -13.48 -6.84 6.80
C TYR A 205 -13.60 -6.40 5.35
N SER A 206 -14.51 -7.04 4.63
CA SER A 206 -15.03 -6.54 3.37
C SER A 206 -16.52 -6.28 3.51
N ILE A 207 -17.03 -5.22 2.90
CA ILE A 207 -18.46 -4.92 2.86
C ILE A 207 -18.92 -4.76 1.40
N ALA A 208 -19.99 -5.44 1.04
CA ALA A 208 -20.55 -5.36 -0.30
C ALA A 208 -22.08 -5.50 -0.31
N SER A 209 -22.70 -5.14 -1.42
CA SER A 209 -24.14 -5.27 -1.61
C SER A 209 -24.54 -6.55 -2.34
N GLN A 210 -25.64 -7.18 -1.91
CA GLN A 210 -26.34 -8.22 -2.67
C GLN A 210 -27.66 -7.71 -3.30
N TYR A 211 -27.81 -6.39 -3.43
CA TYR A 211 -29.03 -5.72 -3.88
C TYR A 211 -29.56 -6.25 -5.21
N ASN A 212 -28.70 -6.69 -6.11
CA ASN A 212 -29.08 -7.43 -7.31
C ASN A 212 -27.97 -8.42 -7.75
N SER A 213 -28.22 -9.22 -8.78
CA SER A 213 -27.28 -10.24 -9.26
C SER A 213 -26.02 -9.67 -9.93
N ASN A 214 -26.04 -8.40 -10.32
CA ASN A 214 -24.92 -7.71 -10.95
C ASN A 214 -23.84 -7.33 -9.93
N ASN A 215 -24.11 -7.48 -8.64
CA ASN A 215 -23.11 -7.22 -7.60
C ASN A 215 -22.16 -8.40 -7.36
N PHE A 216 -22.31 -9.52 -8.08
CA PHE A 216 -21.44 -10.68 -7.91
C PHE A 216 -19.96 -10.34 -8.14
N GLY A 217 -19.65 -9.62 -9.21
CA GLY A 217 -18.28 -9.20 -9.53
C GLY A 217 -17.69 -8.27 -8.48
N THR A 218 -18.45 -7.31 -7.97
CA THR A 218 -18.03 -6.46 -6.84
C THR A 218 -17.77 -7.28 -5.57
N ILE A 219 -18.65 -8.22 -5.24
CA ILE A 219 -18.43 -9.11 -4.07
C ILE A 219 -17.12 -9.90 -4.23
N ILE A 220 -16.86 -10.46 -5.41
CA ILE A 220 -15.61 -11.18 -5.68
C ILE A 220 -14.40 -10.25 -5.62
N HIS A 221 -14.49 -9.04 -6.16
CA HIS A 221 -13.45 -8.02 -6.07
C HIS A 221 -13.08 -7.72 -4.61
N GLU A 222 -14.07 -7.43 -3.75
CA GLU A 222 -13.82 -7.19 -2.33
C GLU A 222 -13.29 -8.42 -1.59
N MET A 223 -13.63 -9.62 -2.04
CA MET A 223 -13.06 -10.85 -1.50
C MET A 223 -11.57 -10.98 -1.84
N TYR A 224 -11.15 -10.51 -3.02
CA TYR A 224 -9.77 -10.63 -3.48
C TYR A 224 -8.80 -9.72 -2.73
N HIS A 225 -9.26 -8.56 -2.26
CA HIS A 225 -8.48 -7.73 -1.34
C HIS A 225 -8.10 -8.49 -0.06
N GLN A 226 -8.97 -9.37 0.47
CA GLN A 226 -8.62 -10.20 1.64
C GLN A 226 -7.59 -11.30 1.34
N PHE A 227 -7.25 -11.52 0.06
CA PHE A 227 -6.13 -12.37 -0.34
C PHE A 227 -4.83 -11.59 -0.57
N GLY A 228 -4.86 -10.25 -0.41
CA GLY A 228 -3.71 -9.37 -0.66
C GLY A 228 -3.68 -8.72 -2.05
N ALA A 229 -4.76 -8.84 -2.84
CA ALA A 229 -4.82 -8.19 -4.15
C ALA A 229 -4.93 -6.67 -4.02
N ALA A 230 -4.19 -5.94 -4.86
CA ALA A 230 -4.30 -4.49 -5.00
C ALA A 230 -5.19 -4.11 -6.19
N ASP A 231 -5.81 -2.95 -6.11
CA ASP A 231 -6.54 -2.32 -7.22
C ASP A 231 -5.58 -1.97 -8.35
N LEU A 232 -5.99 -2.37 -9.55
CA LEU A 232 -5.25 -2.15 -10.78
C LEU A 232 -5.86 -1.08 -11.68
N TYR A 233 -6.99 -0.49 -11.28
CA TYR A 233 -7.43 0.81 -11.77
C TYR A 233 -6.75 1.93 -10.98
N PRO A 234 -6.61 3.16 -11.52
CA PRO A 234 -6.10 4.27 -10.74
C PRO A 234 -7.01 4.61 -9.57
N VAL A 235 -6.51 4.39 -8.36
CA VAL A 235 -7.09 4.92 -7.12
C VAL A 235 -6.75 6.42 -7.03
N GLU A 236 -7.67 7.21 -6.49
CA GLU A 236 -7.49 8.66 -6.40
C GLU A 236 -6.24 9.02 -5.59
N SER A 237 -5.29 9.71 -6.23
CA SER A 237 -4.14 10.33 -5.59
C SER A 237 -4.23 11.85 -5.69
N THR A 238 -3.79 12.55 -4.65
CA THR A 238 -3.76 14.02 -4.64
C THR A 238 -2.68 14.62 -5.55
N THR A 239 -1.75 13.81 -6.04
CA THR A 239 -0.64 14.25 -6.90
C THR A 239 -0.80 13.87 -8.36
N VAL A 240 -1.77 13.01 -8.69
CA VAL A 240 -2.03 12.55 -10.07
C VAL A 240 -3.28 13.22 -10.62
N THR A 241 -3.18 13.79 -11.81
CA THR A 241 -4.31 14.49 -12.48
C THR A 241 -4.77 13.80 -13.76
N GLN A 242 -4.01 12.82 -14.22
CA GLN A 242 -4.26 12.03 -15.40
C GLN A 242 -5.34 10.99 -15.12
N SER A 243 -6.32 10.89 -16.01
CA SER A 243 -7.30 9.80 -15.99
C SER A 243 -6.81 8.69 -16.91
N TRP A 244 -6.74 7.46 -16.40
CA TRP A 244 -6.45 6.27 -17.19
C TRP A 244 -7.29 5.09 -16.67
N LYS A 245 -7.20 3.93 -17.33
CA LYS A 245 -8.06 2.76 -17.02
C LYS A 245 -7.34 1.62 -16.36
N GLY A 246 -6.06 1.77 -16.03
CA GLY A 246 -5.27 0.68 -15.50
C GLY A 246 -5.20 -0.47 -16.50
N VAL A 247 -5.45 -1.69 -16.02
CA VAL A 247 -5.59 -2.88 -16.88
C VAL A 247 -7.01 -3.12 -17.41
N GLY A 248 -7.97 -2.21 -17.14
CA GLY A 248 -9.31 -2.24 -17.71
C GLY A 248 -10.09 -3.55 -17.45
N ASN A 249 -10.81 -4.03 -18.46
CA ASN A 249 -11.71 -5.17 -18.36
C ASN A 249 -10.99 -6.52 -18.28
N TRP A 250 -9.66 -6.53 -18.28
CA TRP A 250 -8.84 -7.74 -18.31
C TRP A 250 -8.60 -8.37 -16.93
N ASP A 251 -8.78 -7.62 -15.84
CA ASP A 251 -8.58 -8.08 -14.45
C ASP A 251 -9.79 -7.78 -13.54
N ILE A 252 -10.06 -8.68 -12.59
CA ILE A 252 -11.06 -8.47 -11.53
C ILE A 252 -10.74 -7.26 -10.65
N MET A 253 -9.48 -6.96 -10.41
CA MET A 253 -9.02 -5.81 -9.62
C MET A 253 -9.01 -4.50 -10.41
N ALA A 254 -9.52 -4.52 -11.63
CA ALA A 254 -9.75 -3.36 -12.49
C ALA A 254 -11.24 -3.22 -12.82
N SER A 255 -11.59 -2.71 -14.00
CA SER A 255 -13.00 -2.65 -14.45
C SER A 255 -13.58 -4.02 -14.81
N GLY A 256 -12.75 -5.07 -14.85
CA GLY A 256 -13.19 -6.43 -15.15
C GLY A 256 -14.18 -7.01 -14.13
N ASN A 257 -14.29 -6.45 -12.92
CA ASN A 257 -15.37 -6.79 -11.99
C ASN A 257 -16.77 -6.45 -12.53
N TRP A 258 -16.90 -5.51 -13.47
CA TRP A 258 -18.17 -5.12 -14.10
C TRP A 258 -18.52 -5.89 -15.37
N ASN A 259 -17.67 -6.83 -15.81
CA ASN A 259 -17.91 -7.61 -17.01
C ASN A 259 -19.24 -8.38 -16.93
N GLY A 260 -19.95 -8.40 -18.06
CA GLY A 260 -21.29 -8.98 -18.14
C GLY A 260 -22.33 -8.30 -17.23
N ASN A 261 -22.16 -7.00 -16.94
CA ASN A 261 -22.87 -6.26 -15.88
C ASN A 261 -22.63 -6.89 -14.50
N GLY A 262 -21.37 -7.16 -14.16
CA GLY A 262 -20.92 -7.73 -12.89
C GLY A 262 -21.42 -9.15 -12.57
N ALA A 263 -22.06 -9.83 -13.53
CA ALA A 263 -22.40 -11.25 -13.37
C ALA A 263 -21.28 -12.19 -13.85
N TRP A 264 -20.34 -11.68 -14.63
CA TRP A 264 -19.26 -12.46 -15.25
C TRP A 264 -17.94 -11.69 -15.14
N PRO A 265 -17.43 -11.50 -13.91
CA PRO A 265 -16.17 -10.80 -13.72
C PRO A 265 -15.04 -11.47 -14.52
N ALA A 266 -14.05 -10.68 -14.95
CA ALA A 266 -12.80 -11.22 -15.46
C ALA A 266 -12.13 -12.13 -14.42
N LEU A 267 -11.40 -13.15 -14.86
CA LEU A 267 -10.41 -13.78 -13.97
C LEU A 267 -9.30 -12.76 -13.66
N PRO A 268 -8.61 -12.88 -12.49
CA PRO A 268 -7.40 -12.10 -12.25
C PRO A 268 -6.38 -12.34 -13.37
N THR A 269 -5.56 -11.35 -13.66
CA THR A 269 -4.38 -11.53 -14.52
C THR A 269 -3.30 -12.27 -13.74
N SER A 270 -2.33 -12.83 -14.46
CA SER A 270 -1.23 -13.59 -13.84
C SER A 270 -0.43 -12.82 -12.76
N PRO A 271 -0.13 -11.52 -12.91
CA PRO A 271 0.45 -10.71 -11.83
C PRO A 271 -0.40 -10.67 -10.56
N THR A 272 -1.72 -10.49 -10.70
CA THR A 272 -2.67 -10.51 -9.57
C THR A 272 -2.72 -11.88 -8.92
N MET A 273 -2.71 -12.96 -9.72
CA MET A 273 -2.62 -14.33 -9.22
C MET A 273 -1.35 -14.54 -8.39
N GLU A 274 -0.18 -14.11 -8.90
CA GLU A 274 1.08 -14.23 -8.17
C GLU A 274 1.05 -13.43 -6.86
N LEU A 275 0.48 -12.21 -6.88
CA LEU A 275 0.37 -11.34 -5.71
C LEU A 275 -0.43 -11.98 -4.56
N ILE A 276 -1.46 -12.76 -4.88
CA ILE A 276 -2.29 -13.45 -3.88
C ILE A 276 -1.80 -14.86 -3.53
N GLY A 277 -0.59 -15.25 -3.94
CA GLY A 277 0.01 -16.54 -3.63
C GLY A 277 -0.26 -17.67 -4.63
N VAL A 278 -0.81 -17.37 -5.82
CA VAL A 278 -1.09 -18.37 -6.87
C VAL A 278 0.03 -18.42 -7.89
N ASP A 279 0.91 -19.41 -7.73
CA ASP A 279 1.99 -19.70 -8.68
C ASP A 279 1.46 -20.49 -9.90
N ARG A 280 0.91 -19.77 -10.89
CA ARG A 280 0.41 -20.33 -12.15
C ARG A 280 1.07 -19.73 -13.38
N HIS A 281 2.40 -19.67 -13.33
CA HIS A 281 3.20 -19.13 -14.41
C HIS A 281 4.49 -19.94 -14.61
N GLN A 282 5.14 -19.73 -15.74
CA GLN A 282 6.46 -20.27 -16.02
C GLN A 282 7.45 -19.11 -16.15
N LEU A 283 8.43 -19.07 -15.25
CA LEU A 283 9.55 -18.13 -15.37
C LEU A 283 10.43 -18.52 -16.57
N MET A 284 10.51 -17.62 -17.54
CA MET A 284 11.21 -17.80 -18.81
C MET A 284 12.52 -17.02 -18.80
N ASN A 285 13.64 -17.74 -18.61
CA ASN A 285 14.96 -17.16 -18.80
C ASN A 285 15.39 -17.39 -20.25
N LEU A 286 15.18 -16.37 -21.11
CA LEU A 286 15.52 -16.40 -22.53
C LEU A 286 17.04 -16.34 -22.72
N ASN A 287 17.68 -17.51 -22.56
CA ASN A 287 19.10 -17.68 -22.81
C ASN A 287 19.30 -18.30 -24.20
N TRP A 288 19.92 -17.55 -25.10
CA TRP A 288 20.20 -18.01 -26.45
C TRP A 288 21.26 -19.13 -26.44
N LEU A 289 20.91 -20.31 -26.95
CA LEU A 289 21.82 -21.47 -26.96
C LEU A 289 23.06 -21.18 -27.82
N PRO A 290 24.29 -21.24 -27.28
CA PRO A 290 25.50 -20.99 -28.07
C PRO A 290 25.69 -22.06 -29.15
N GLY A 291 25.59 -21.67 -30.43
CA GLY A 291 25.94 -22.51 -31.58
C GLY A 291 24.76 -22.94 -32.48
N ASP A 292 23.53 -22.62 -32.10
CA ASP A 292 22.34 -22.69 -32.95
C ASP A 292 21.84 -21.26 -33.25
N SER A 293 20.87 -21.10 -34.15
CA SER A 293 20.45 -19.86 -34.82
C SER A 293 19.89 -18.72 -33.96
N CYS A 294 20.29 -18.59 -32.69
CA CYS A 294 19.74 -17.64 -31.72
C CYS A 294 18.20 -17.76 -31.59
N SER A 295 17.70 -18.98 -31.81
CA SER A 295 16.29 -19.34 -31.66
C SER A 295 16.04 -19.83 -30.23
N GLY A 296 14.95 -19.36 -29.64
CA GLY A 296 14.45 -19.71 -28.32
C GLY A 296 13.48 -20.90 -28.36
N PRO A 297 12.87 -21.24 -27.21
CA PRO A 297 11.86 -22.29 -27.15
C PRO A 297 10.57 -21.85 -27.85
N GLU A 298 9.87 -22.81 -28.46
CA GLU A 298 8.45 -22.70 -28.77
C GLU A 298 7.66 -23.21 -27.55
N VAL A 299 6.77 -22.38 -27.01
CA VAL A 299 6.00 -22.70 -25.81
C VAL A 299 4.51 -22.73 -26.15
N GLU A 300 3.87 -23.89 -25.97
CA GLU A 300 2.43 -24.03 -26.10
C GLU A 300 1.72 -23.42 -24.89
N LEU A 301 0.65 -22.66 -25.14
CA LEU A 301 -0.19 -22.04 -24.12
C LEU A 301 -1.57 -22.68 -24.10
N VAL A 302 -2.06 -22.91 -22.89
CA VAL A 302 -3.45 -23.31 -22.63
C VAL A 302 -4.17 -22.11 -22.03
N GLY A 303 -5.45 -21.94 -22.35
CA GLY A 303 -6.24 -20.82 -21.85
C GLY A 303 -6.18 -20.72 -20.33
N LEU A 304 -5.98 -19.51 -19.81
CA LEU A 304 -5.87 -19.25 -18.39
C LEU A 304 -7.13 -19.73 -17.64
N SER A 305 -8.31 -19.49 -18.22
CA SER A 305 -9.61 -19.98 -17.72
C SER A 305 -9.80 -21.50 -17.83
N GLU A 306 -8.97 -22.19 -18.59
CA GLU A 306 -8.95 -23.65 -18.76
C GLU A 306 -7.91 -24.33 -17.85
N GLY A 307 -7.22 -23.55 -17.00
CA GLY A 307 -6.20 -24.04 -16.07
C GLY A 307 -4.79 -24.06 -16.67
N GLY A 308 -4.54 -23.29 -17.73
CA GLY A 308 -3.21 -23.07 -18.28
C GLY A 308 -2.32 -22.17 -17.43
N ASN A 309 -1.03 -22.15 -17.77
CA ASN A 309 -0.04 -21.26 -17.17
C ASN A 309 0.29 -20.09 -18.12
N SER A 310 0.65 -18.96 -17.54
CA SER A 310 1.25 -17.83 -18.28
C SER A 310 2.78 -17.94 -18.33
N LEU A 311 3.41 -17.05 -19.09
CA LEU A 311 4.86 -16.88 -19.12
C LEU A 311 5.22 -15.58 -18.39
N LYS A 312 6.28 -15.63 -17.58
CA LYS A 312 6.89 -14.46 -16.92
C LYS A 312 8.32 -14.32 -17.41
N ILE A 313 8.65 -13.23 -18.09
CA ILE A 313 9.98 -12.98 -18.68
C ILE A 313 10.60 -11.77 -17.97
N PRO A 314 11.73 -11.92 -17.27
CA PRO A 314 12.44 -10.77 -16.70
C PRO A 314 13.06 -9.94 -17.84
N ILE A 315 12.88 -8.61 -17.78
CA ILE A 315 13.46 -7.66 -18.74
C ILE A 315 14.40 -6.64 -18.07
N ALA A 316 14.27 -6.45 -16.76
CA ALA A 316 15.20 -5.71 -15.90
C ALA A 316 15.08 -6.23 -14.46
N GLU A 317 15.83 -5.65 -13.53
CA GLU A 317 15.61 -5.91 -12.10
C GLU A 317 14.18 -5.53 -11.71
N ASN A 318 13.47 -6.46 -11.07
CA ASN A 318 12.08 -6.26 -10.63
C ASN A 318 11.09 -5.85 -11.74
N GLU A 319 11.41 -6.13 -13.00
CA GLU A 319 10.57 -5.78 -14.15
C GLU A 319 10.35 -6.98 -15.08
N PHE A 320 9.10 -7.22 -15.44
CA PHE A 320 8.69 -8.45 -16.10
C PHE A 320 7.69 -8.21 -17.22
N ILE A 321 7.79 -9.03 -18.27
CA ILE A 321 6.73 -9.20 -19.27
C ILE A 321 5.95 -10.46 -18.96
N TRP A 322 4.63 -10.32 -18.94
CA TRP A 322 3.67 -11.39 -18.76
C TRP A 322 2.98 -11.69 -20.08
N ILE A 323 2.89 -12.98 -20.42
CA ILE A 323 2.18 -13.45 -21.63
C ILE A 323 1.18 -14.51 -21.18
N GLU A 324 -0.11 -14.24 -21.37
CA GLU A 324 -1.17 -15.17 -21.00
C GLU A 324 -2.19 -15.36 -22.13
N TYR A 325 -2.71 -16.57 -22.28
CA TYR A 325 -3.75 -16.86 -23.26
C TYR A 325 -5.13 -16.71 -22.61
N ARG A 326 -5.91 -15.70 -23.04
CA ARG A 326 -7.31 -15.50 -22.66
C ARG A 326 -8.23 -16.18 -23.66
N SER A 327 -8.71 -17.38 -23.32
CA SER A 327 -9.60 -18.16 -24.19
C SER A 327 -11.08 -17.84 -23.94
N ASP A 328 -11.92 -18.06 -24.96
CA ASP A 328 -13.40 -17.94 -24.86
C ASP A 328 -14.00 -19.11 -24.06
N TYR A 329 -13.66 -19.19 -22.77
CA TYR A 329 -14.05 -20.25 -21.86
C TYR A 329 -14.37 -19.72 -20.45
N GLY A 330 -15.41 -20.26 -19.83
CA GLY A 330 -15.84 -19.89 -18.47
C GLY A 330 -16.09 -18.40 -18.30
N PHE A 331 -15.52 -17.80 -17.25
CA PHE A 331 -15.64 -16.36 -16.98
C PHE A 331 -15.01 -15.48 -18.08
N ASP A 332 -13.91 -15.93 -18.68
CA ASP A 332 -13.22 -15.18 -19.73
C ASP A 332 -14.01 -15.08 -21.05
N SER A 333 -15.09 -15.87 -21.22
CA SER A 333 -16.03 -15.72 -22.36
C SER A 333 -16.77 -14.38 -22.42
N ARG A 334 -16.60 -13.54 -21.39
CA ARG A 334 -17.18 -12.19 -21.30
C ARG A 334 -16.14 -11.08 -21.30
N LEU A 335 -14.88 -11.39 -21.55
CA LEU A 335 -13.87 -10.39 -21.85
C LEU A 335 -14.20 -9.64 -23.16
N PRO A 336 -13.58 -8.48 -23.40
CA PRO A 336 -13.72 -7.74 -24.65
C PRO A 336 -13.30 -8.54 -25.89
N GLY A 337 -12.42 -9.53 -25.73
CA GLY A 337 -11.96 -10.42 -26.77
C GLY A 337 -11.23 -11.66 -26.25
N ASN A 338 -10.80 -12.53 -27.16
CA ASN A 338 -9.98 -13.70 -26.88
C ASN A 338 -8.65 -13.67 -27.67
N GLY A 339 -7.56 -14.15 -27.09
CA GLY A 339 -6.22 -13.95 -27.64
C GLY A 339 -5.12 -13.93 -26.59
N ILE A 340 -3.90 -13.64 -27.04
CA ILE A 340 -2.76 -13.47 -26.16
C ILE A 340 -2.81 -12.06 -25.57
N LEU A 341 -2.86 -11.96 -24.25
CA LEU A 341 -2.70 -10.72 -23.51
C LEU A 341 -1.24 -10.60 -23.10
N VAL A 342 -0.62 -9.46 -23.43
CA VAL A 342 0.75 -9.14 -23.02
C VAL A 342 0.71 -7.96 -22.06
N MET A 343 1.39 -8.08 -20.94
CA MET A 343 1.43 -7.05 -19.91
C MET A 343 2.87 -6.81 -19.46
N GLN A 344 3.16 -5.61 -18.99
CA GLN A 344 4.44 -5.23 -18.40
C GLN A 344 4.21 -4.86 -16.94
N GLN A 345 4.97 -5.49 -16.05
CA GLN A 345 4.91 -5.31 -14.60
C GLN A 345 6.21 -4.73 -14.08
N ASP A 346 6.09 -3.81 -13.14
CA ASP A 346 7.20 -3.15 -12.48
C ASP A 346 6.98 -3.14 -10.95
N LEU A 347 7.81 -3.88 -10.22
CA LEU A 347 7.67 -4.00 -8.76
C LEU A 347 8.35 -2.88 -7.97
N ASN A 348 9.08 -1.94 -8.60
CA ASN A 348 9.70 -0.83 -7.86
C ASN A 348 8.76 0.39 -7.78
N VAL A 349 7.55 0.31 -8.31
CA VAL A 349 6.60 1.42 -8.31
C VAL A 349 5.28 1.08 -7.65
N GLY A 350 4.76 2.11 -6.96
CA GLY A 350 3.53 2.05 -6.21
C GLY A 350 3.67 1.28 -4.90
N SER A 351 2.59 1.26 -4.14
CA SER A 351 2.50 0.60 -2.83
C SER A 351 1.31 -0.33 -2.83
N VAL A 352 1.55 -1.63 -2.64
CA VAL A 352 0.49 -2.64 -2.45
C VAL A 352 -0.24 -2.38 -1.13
N GLU A 353 0.51 -2.03 -0.08
CA GLU A 353 -0.03 -1.77 1.26
C GLU A 353 -1.01 -0.59 1.26
N ASP A 354 -0.69 0.47 0.52
CA ASP A 354 -1.55 1.67 0.40
C ASP A 354 -2.55 1.57 -0.75
N ASN A 355 -2.54 0.47 -1.52
CA ASN A 355 -3.41 0.28 -2.68
C ASN A 355 -3.22 1.37 -3.77
N LEU A 356 -1.98 1.81 -4.00
CA LEU A 356 -1.61 2.88 -4.93
C LEU A 356 -0.71 2.39 -6.09
N VAL A 357 -0.76 1.09 -6.39
CA VAL A 357 0.12 0.42 -7.37
C VAL A 357 0.01 1.00 -8.79
N ASN A 358 -1.20 1.34 -9.22
CA ASN A 358 -1.49 1.86 -10.57
C ASN A 358 -1.98 3.32 -10.54
N SER A 359 -1.43 4.13 -9.64
CA SER A 359 -1.84 5.53 -9.49
C SER A 359 -1.50 6.39 -10.73
N HIS A 360 -0.33 6.22 -11.35
CA HIS A 360 0.14 7.06 -12.47
C HIS A 360 0.36 6.28 -13.78
N PRO A 361 -0.13 6.75 -14.94
CA PRO A 361 -0.01 6.01 -16.21
C PRO A 361 1.43 5.92 -16.75
N ASP A 362 2.29 6.91 -16.47
CA ASP A 362 3.70 6.89 -16.90
C ASP A 362 4.59 6.05 -15.97
N LYS A 363 4.07 5.65 -14.81
CA LYS A 363 4.74 4.77 -13.84
C LYS A 363 3.72 3.75 -13.30
N PRO A 364 3.29 2.80 -14.15
CA PRO A 364 2.33 1.79 -13.73
C PRO A 364 3.05 0.59 -13.12
N TRP A 365 2.53 0.06 -12.00
CA TRP A 365 2.95 -1.25 -11.50
C TRP A 365 2.57 -2.37 -12.50
N LEU A 366 1.46 -2.21 -13.21
CA LEU A 366 1.05 -3.13 -14.28
C LEU A 366 0.31 -2.39 -15.39
N ILE A 367 0.71 -2.65 -16.63
CA ILE A 367 0.10 -2.09 -17.84
C ILE A 367 -0.09 -3.16 -18.92
N VAL A 368 -1.15 -3.03 -19.72
CA VAL A 368 -1.39 -3.87 -20.90
C VAL A 368 -0.66 -3.28 -22.11
N LEU A 369 0.09 -4.12 -22.81
CA LEU A 369 0.76 -3.76 -24.07
C LEU A 369 -0.18 -4.06 -25.25
N GLU A 370 -1.08 -3.14 -25.55
CA GLU A 370 -2.13 -3.31 -26.58
C GLU A 370 -1.53 -3.64 -27.97
N ALA A 371 -1.97 -4.74 -28.58
CA ALA A 371 -1.43 -5.26 -29.84
C ALA A 371 -1.59 -4.32 -31.04
N ASP A 372 -2.58 -3.41 -31.00
CA ASP A 372 -2.78 -2.38 -32.02
C ASP A 372 -1.96 -1.10 -31.81
N GLY A 373 -1.34 -0.94 -30.64
CA GLY A 373 -0.52 0.20 -30.27
C GLY A 373 -1.28 1.51 -30.04
N ASN A 374 -2.61 1.49 -29.87
CA ASN A 374 -3.42 2.70 -29.70
C ASN A 374 -3.23 3.39 -28.35
N GLN A 375 -2.88 2.65 -27.30
CA GLN A 375 -2.82 3.10 -25.91
C GLN A 375 -4.17 3.61 -25.40
N ASP A 376 -5.26 2.92 -25.74
CA ASP A 376 -6.63 3.29 -25.40
C ASP A 376 -6.88 3.21 -23.88
N LEU A 377 -6.28 2.25 -23.17
CA LEU A 377 -6.34 2.18 -21.70
C LEU A 377 -5.62 3.35 -21.01
N VAL A 378 -4.44 3.73 -21.51
CA VAL A 378 -3.65 4.86 -20.98
C VAL A 378 -4.34 6.18 -21.25
N THR A 379 -4.89 6.36 -22.45
CA THR A 379 -5.62 7.58 -22.85
C THR A 379 -7.05 7.63 -22.33
N SER A 380 -7.51 6.58 -21.63
CA SER A 380 -8.88 6.42 -21.15
C SER A 380 -9.94 6.49 -22.26
N ALA A 381 -9.58 6.08 -23.48
CA ALA A 381 -10.49 6.05 -24.62
C ALA A 381 -11.53 4.91 -24.53
N ASN A 382 -11.11 3.74 -24.03
CA ASN A 382 -11.96 2.59 -23.74
C ASN A 382 -11.41 1.78 -22.54
N GLU A 383 -12.06 0.67 -22.18
CA GLU A 383 -11.69 -0.19 -21.04
C GLU A 383 -11.14 -1.56 -21.50
N GLY A 384 -10.64 -1.62 -22.72
CA GLY A 384 -10.13 -2.81 -23.39
C GLY A 384 -11.05 -3.28 -24.52
N GLU A 385 -10.44 -3.78 -25.60
CA GLU A 385 -11.11 -4.31 -26.78
C GLU A 385 -10.35 -5.46 -27.46
N GLN A 386 -10.98 -6.11 -28.43
CA GLN A 386 -10.41 -7.29 -29.10
C GLN A 386 -9.08 -7.00 -29.82
N SER A 387 -8.83 -5.76 -30.27
CA SER A 387 -7.58 -5.38 -30.93
C SER A 387 -6.40 -5.21 -29.99
N ASP A 388 -6.63 -5.22 -28.67
CA ASP A 388 -5.55 -5.20 -27.67
C ASP A 388 -4.82 -6.53 -27.59
N LEU A 389 -5.46 -7.62 -28.05
CA LEU A 389 -4.95 -8.98 -27.95
C LEU A 389 -4.18 -9.40 -29.20
N TYR A 390 -3.06 -10.08 -29.00
CA TYR A 390 -2.23 -10.62 -30.08
C TYR A 390 -2.81 -11.93 -30.59
N TRP A 391 -2.72 -12.12 -31.92
CA TRP A 391 -3.22 -13.28 -32.64
C TRP A 391 -2.18 -13.81 -33.65
N ASP A 392 -2.60 -14.75 -34.51
CA ASP A 392 -1.73 -15.45 -35.45
C ASP A 392 -0.85 -14.52 -36.30
N GLY A 393 0.46 -14.65 -36.16
CA GLY A 393 1.48 -13.89 -36.88
C GLY A 393 1.84 -12.54 -36.28
N ASP A 394 1.18 -12.11 -35.19
CA ASP A 394 1.55 -10.89 -34.49
C ASP A 394 2.89 -11.06 -33.74
N GLN A 395 3.62 -9.96 -33.61
CA GLN A 395 4.95 -9.93 -33.04
C GLN A 395 5.09 -8.80 -32.01
N PHE A 396 5.87 -9.05 -30.96
CA PHE A 396 6.23 -8.06 -29.94
C PHE A 396 7.63 -8.35 -29.39
N GLY A 397 8.30 -7.33 -28.86
CA GLY A 397 9.69 -7.40 -28.38
C GLY A 397 10.54 -6.30 -29.01
N TYR A 398 11.66 -6.63 -29.67
CA TYR A 398 12.44 -5.64 -30.43
C TYR A 398 11.79 -5.28 -31.78
N GLN A 399 10.84 -6.10 -32.26
CA GLN A 399 10.11 -5.95 -33.51
C GLN A 399 8.60 -6.14 -33.27
N GLY A 400 7.76 -5.40 -34.01
CA GLY A 400 6.32 -5.38 -33.82
C GLY A 400 5.93 -4.29 -32.82
N ILE A 401 5.19 -4.64 -31.77
CA ILE A 401 5.05 -3.75 -30.60
C ILE A 401 6.37 -3.77 -29.82
N GLU A 402 7.07 -2.63 -29.86
CA GLU A 402 8.36 -2.47 -29.18
C GLU A 402 8.21 -2.52 -27.66
N ILE A 403 8.96 -3.40 -27.01
CA ILE A 403 9.00 -3.52 -25.55
C ILE A 403 10.31 -2.94 -25.03
N ARG A 404 10.19 -1.98 -24.12
CA ARG A 404 11.33 -1.35 -23.45
C ARG A 404 11.15 -1.49 -21.94
N ASN A 405 12.25 -1.68 -21.23
CA ASN A 405 12.24 -1.63 -19.77
C ASN A 405 11.96 -0.19 -19.28
N ARG A 406 11.83 0.00 -17.96
CA ARG A 406 11.60 1.30 -17.30
C ARG A 406 12.56 2.40 -17.73
N ASP A 407 13.79 2.02 -18.07
CA ASP A 407 14.88 2.92 -18.47
C ASP A 407 14.84 3.30 -19.96
N GLY A 408 13.97 2.66 -20.73
CA GLY A 408 13.84 2.86 -22.17
C GLY A 408 14.78 2.00 -23.02
N ILE A 409 15.37 0.95 -22.45
CA ILE A 409 16.22 -0.03 -23.14
C ILE A 409 15.32 -1.06 -23.83
N LEU A 410 15.47 -1.19 -25.14
CA LEU A 410 14.73 -2.17 -25.93
C LEU A 410 15.17 -3.59 -25.57
N VAL A 411 14.22 -4.51 -25.43
CA VAL A 411 14.54 -5.94 -25.26
C VAL A 411 15.28 -6.48 -26.48
N ASP A 412 16.01 -7.59 -26.32
CA ASP A 412 16.84 -8.18 -27.37
C ASP A 412 16.17 -9.34 -28.13
N TRP A 413 14.91 -9.64 -27.81
CA TRP A 413 14.14 -10.76 -28.37
C TRP A 413 12.86 -10.31 -29.05
N VAL A 414 12.37 -11.15 -29.95
CA VAL A 414 11.05 -11.04 -30.55
C VAL A 414 10.27 -12.32 -30.23
N ALA A 415 9.02 -12.14 -29.81
CA ALA A 415 8.06 -13.20 -29.66
C ALA A 415 7.11 -13.17 -30.86
N THR A 416 6.83 -14.33 -31.45
CA THR A 416 5.84 -14.49 -32.52
C THR A 416 4.72 -15.41 -32.04
N VAL A 417 3.48 -14.94 -32.18
CA VAL A 417 2.30 -15.72 -31.84
C VAL A 417 1.91 -16.64 -33.00
N ASN A 418 1.77 -17.93 -32.73
CA ASN A 418 1.33 -18.93 -33.70
C ASN A 418 -0.01 -19.53 -33.24
N VAL A 419 -1.04 -19.47 -34.08
CA VAL A 419 -2.35 -20.07 -33.78
C VAL A 419 -2.74 -21.07 -34.86
N ASN A 420 -2.73 -22.35 -34.51
CA ASN A 420 -3.13 -23.44 -35.41
C ASN A 420 -4.38 -24.14 -34.90
N GLY A 421 -5.55 -23.63 -35.29
CA GLY A 421 -6.83 -24.16 -34.82
C GLY A 421 -7.08 -23.76 -33.37
N THR A 422 -6.95 -24.73 -32.45
CA THR A 422 -7.05 -24.49 -30.99
C THR A 422 -5.69 -24.44 -30.30
N ASP A 423 -4.63 -24.81 -31.01
CA ASP A 423 -3.29 -24.85 -30.44
C ASP A 423 -2.67 -23.46 -30.60
N VAL A 424 -2.28 -22.84 -29.48
CA VAL A 424 -1.65 -21.52 -29.43
C VAL A 424 -0.25 -21.70 -28.89
N SER A 425 0.76 -21.20 -29.60
CA SER A 425 2.15 -21.22 -29.16
C SER A 425 2.86 -19.88 -29.35
N ILE A 426 3.88 -19.64 -28.55
CA ILE A 426 4.77 -18.48 -28.67
C ILE A 426 6.17 -18.98 -29.03
N GLU A 427 6.72 -18.45 -30.11
CA GLU A 427 8.10 -18.70 -30.53
C GLU A 427 8.97 -17.48 -30.25
N PHE A 428 10.12 -17.69 -29.61
CA PHE A 428 11.07 -16.62 -29.29
C PHE A 428 12.30 -16.70 -30.19
N GLU A 429 12.79 -15.55 -30.65
CA GLU A 429 14.03 -15.43 -31.39
C GLU A 429 14.79 -14.17 -30.96
N SER A 430 16.10 -14.13 -31.19
CA SER A 430 16.92 -12.93 -30.97
C SER A 430 17.94 -12.76 -32.07
N GLU A 431 18.19 -11.51 -32.45
CA GLU A 431 19.33 -11.20 -33.30
C GLU A 431 20.63 -11.41 -32.50
N ASN A 432 21.68 -11.90 -33.17
CA ASN A 432 23.05 -12.04 -32.61
C ASN A 432 23.14 -12.62 -31.18
N CYS A 433 22.14 -13.40 -30.76
CA CYS A 433 22.05 -14.06 -29.47
C CYS A 433 22.08 -13.06 -28.30
N GLY A 434 21.34 -11.95 -28.44
CA GLY A 434 21.02 -11.05 -27.36
C GLY A 434 22.08 -9.99 -27.00
N HIS A 435 21.80 -9.24 -25.94
CA HIS A 435 22.73 -8.28 -25.37
C HIS A 435 23.85 -8.99 -24.59
N LEU A 436 25.10 -8.54 -24.77
CA LEU A 436 26.26 -9.05 -24.02
C LEU A 436 26.61 -8.20 -22.80
N ALA A 437 25.90 -7.10 -22.59
CA ALA A 437 26.05 -6.23 -21.45
C ALA A 437 24.68 -5.72 -21.05
N ASP A 438 24.48 -5.61 -19.74
CA ASP A 438 23.32 -4.95 -19.17
C ASP A 438 23.68 -3.47 -19.01
N VAL A 439 22.83 -2.62 -19.55
CA VAL A 439 22.93 -1.17 -19.41
C VAL A 439 21.82 -0.75 -18.46
N ASP A 440 22.11 0.20 -17.59
CA ASP A 440 21.22 0.59 -16.49
C ASP A 440 21.27 2.10 -16.35
N PHE A 441 20.14 2.75 -16.57
CA PHE A 441 19.98 4.21 -16.46
C PHE A 441 19.26 4.53 -15.15
N PRO A 442 19.15 5.81 -14.77
CA PRO A 442 18.27 6.18 -13.67
C PRO A 442 16.81 5.80 -14.03
N ASP A 443 16.11 5.12 -13.11
CA ASP A 443 14.74 4.64 -13.34
C ASP A 443 13.81 5.70 -13.94
N TYR A 444 13.08 5.31 -15.00
CA TYR A 444 12.12 6.13 -15.75
C TYR A 444 12.74 7.33 -16.47
N THR A 445 12.91 8.44 -15.75
CA THR A 445 13.28 9.74 -16.31
C THR A 445 14.42 10.34 -15.51
N SER A 446 15.53 10.64 -16.19
CA SER A 446 16.63 11.38 -15.57
C SER A 446 16.22 12.82 -15.27
N VAL A 447 16.12 13.17 -13.98
CA VAL A 447 15.87 14.55 -13.54
C VAL A 447 17.20 15.32 -13.43
N LEU A 448 17.32 16.38 -14.23
CA LEU A 448 18.57 17.12 -14.40
C LEU A 448 18.41 18.59 -14.01
N THR A 449 19.46 19.17 -13.43
CA THR A 449 19.62 20.64 -13.44
C THR A 449 20.05 21.11 -14.84
N PRO A 450 20.00 22.42 -15.17
CA PRO A 450 20.44 22.91 -16.49
C PRO A 450 21.88 22.58 -16.89
N LYS A 451 22.73 22.18 -15.94
CA LYS A 451 24.10 21.72 -16.18
C LYS A 451 24.34 20.28 -15.73
N GLY A 452 23.27 19.56 -15.43
CA GLY A 452 23.32 18.16 -15.06
C GLY A 452 23.73 17.29 -16.25
N SER A 453 24.14 16.08 -15.89
CA SER A 453 24.55 14.99 -16.75
C SER A 453 23.76 13.74 -16.35
N ILE A 454 23.72 12.75 -17.24
CA ILE A 454 23.05 11.48 -16.98
C ILE A 454 24.12 10.43 -16.73
N GLU A 455 24.21 9.93 -15.51
CA GLU A 455 25.06 8.80 -15.17
C GLU A 455 24.32 7.50 -15.49
N PHE A 456 25.02 6.51 -16.04
CA PHE A 456 24.48 5.18 -16.30
C PHE A 456 25.55 4.13 -16.01
N SER A 457 25.15 2.87 -15.90
CA SER A 457 26.06 1.75 -15.67
C SER A 457 26.05 0.79 -16.87
N ILE A 458 27.20 0.14 -17.10
CA ILE A 458 27.31 -0.96 -18.06
C ILE A 458 27.97 -2.11 -17.32
N MET A 459 27.23 -3.20 -17.17
CA MET A 459 27.69 -4.43 -16.53
C MET A 459 27.81 -5.55 -17.55
N GLY A 460 28.79 -6.44 -17.36
CA GLY A 460 28.89 -7.64 -18.19
C GLY A 460 27.84 -8.66 -17.76
N THR A 461 27.25 -9.36 -18.72
CA THR A 461 26.34 -10.48 -18.44
C THR A 461 27.13 -11.74 -18.12
N THR A 462 26.43 -12.83 -17.80
CA THR A 462 27.07 -14.16 -17.64
C THR A 462 27.74 -14.64 -18.94
N TYR A 463 27.38 -14.08 -20.09
CA TYR A 463 27.80 -14.52 -21.43
C TYR A 463 28.85 -13.63 -22.07
N GLY A 464 29.11 -12.45 -21.53
CA GLY A 464 30.04 -11.49 -22.11
C GLY A 464 30.10 -10.17 -21.35
N GLY A 465 30.66 -9.16 -21.99
CA GLY A 465 30.67 -7.80 -21.47
C GLY A 465 31.09 -6.81 -22.54
N CYS A 466 30.87 -5.53 -22.28
CA CYS A 466 31.22 -4.46 -23.21
C CYS A 466 32.56 -3.83 -22.79
N SER A 467 33.66 -4.27 -23.42
CA SER A 467 35.00 -3.75 -23.06
C SER A 467 35.33 -2.43 -23.75
N SER A 468 34.72 -2.16 -24.91
CA SER A 468 34.92 -0.93 -25.69
C SER A 468 33.61 -0.50 -26.35
N PRO A 469 32.67 0.07 -25.58
CA PRO A 469 31.39 0.54 -26.12
C PRO A 469 31.59 1.69 -27.12
N GLU A 470 30.91 1.61 -28.26
CA GLU A 470 30.74 2.72 -29.20
C GLU A 470 29.34 3.32 -29.01
N TYR A 471 29.29 4.64 -28.78
CA TYR A 471 28.05 5.34 -28.46
C TYR A 471 27.53 6.13 -29.67
N TYR A 472 26.33 5.78 -30.13
CA TYR A 472 25.61 6.46 -31.21
C TYR A 472 24.35 7.12 -30.67
N LEU A 473 24.51 7.93 -29.62
CA LEU A 473 23.42 8.59 -28.91
C LEU A 473 23.17 10.02 -29.41
N THR A 474 21.92 10.45 -29.35
CA THR A 474 21.50 11.82 -29.70
C THR A 474 20.46 12.33 -28.70
N SER A 475 20.46 13.64 -28.47
CA SER A 475 19.46 14.31 -27.64
C SER A 475 18.38 14.96 -28.49
N SER A 476 17.11 14.76 -28.13
CA SER A 476 15.96 15.36 -28.84
C SER A 476 15.84 16.88 -28.64
N ASP A 477 16.46 17.45 -27.60
CA ASP A 477 16.47 18.89 -27.34
C ASP A 477 17.49 19.67 -28.20
N GLY A 478 18.22 18.97 -29.06
CA GLY A 478 19.18 19.53 -30.01
C GLY A 478 20.55 19.88 -29.42
N ARG A 479 20.80 19.64 -28.13
CA ARG A 479 22.12 19.79 -27.53
C ARG A 479 23.09 18.72 -28.03
N THR A 480 24.36 19.10 -28.13
CA THR A 480 25.42 18.15 -28.44
C THR A 480 25.76 17.37 -27.17
N ILE A 481 25.83 16.05 -27.28
CA ILE A 481 26.19 15.17 -26.16
C ILE A 481 27.52 14.49 -26.41
N THR A 482 28.24 14.22 -25.34
CA THR A 482 29.45 13.40 -25.31
C THR A 482 29.34 12.41 -24.18
N VAL A 483 29.75 11.17 -24.42
CA VAL A 483 29.77 10.13 -23.39
C VAL A 483 31.20 9.94 -22.90
N GLU A 484 31.44 10.17 -21.61
CA GLU A 484 32.74 9.92 -20.96
C GLU A 484 32.49 9.22 -19.62
N ASN A 485 33.24 8.14 -19.31
CA ASN A 485 33.13 7.41 -18.05
C ASN A 485 31.70 6.96 -17.66
N ASN A 486 30.90 6.51 -18.64
CA ASN A 486 29.48 6.17 -18.48
C ASN A 486 28.61 7.34 -17.99
N GLU A 487 28.96 8.55 -18.39
CA GLU A 487 28.20 9.76 -18.12
C GLU A 487 27.91 10.47 -19.44
N ILE A 488 26.62 10.80 -19.69
CA ILE A 488 26.19 11.61 -20.81
C ILE A 488 26.29 13.09 -20.41
N ILE A 489 27.26 13.77 -21.01
CA ILE A 489 27.56 15.18 -20.75
C ILE A 489 26.99 16.03 -21.87
N PHE A 490 26.11 16.96 -21.52
CA PHE A 490 25.58 17.96 -22.44
C PHE A 490 26.56 19.13 -22.58
N GLN A 491 26.92 19.48 -23.82
CA GLN A 491 27.91 20.52 -24.11
C GLN A 491 27.35 21.94 -23.89
N GLU A 492 26.03 22.10 -23.99
CA GLU A 492 25.32 23.35 -23.75
C GLU A 492 24.45 23.30 -22.49
N THR A 493 24.19 24.47 -21.90
CA THR A 493 23.26 24.59 -20.77
C THR A 493 21.83 24.33 -21.24
N GLY A 494 21.14 23.45 -20.52
CA GLY A 494 19.75 23.10 -20.73
C GLY A 494 18.78 24.25 -20.50
N VAL A 495 17.60 24.15 -21.10
CA VAL A 495 16.49 25.06 -20.86
C VAL A 495 15.56 24.41 -19.85
N VAL A 496 15.26 25.13 -18.77
CA VAL A 496 14.34 24.70 -17.71
C VAL A 496 12.94 24.41 -18.28
N GLY A 497 12.32 23.33 -17.82
CA GLY A 497 10.99 22.86 -18.26
C GLY A 497 11.02 22.08 -19.57
N VAL A 498 12.21 21.74 -20.10
CA VAL A 498 12.33 20.84 -21.25
C VAL A 498 12.26 19.40 -20.79
N ILE A 499 11.33 18.66 -21.37
CA ILE A 499 11.31 17.19 -21.38
C ILE A 499 11.93 16.75 -22.70
N GLY A 500 13.02 16.00 -22.62
CA GLY A 500 13.78 15.50 -23.75
C GLY A 500 13.97 13.99 -23.70
N VAL A 501 14.57 13.45 -24.76
CA VAL A 501 14.81 12.01 -24.93
C VAL A 501 16.22 11.82 -25.45
N ILE A 502 17.00 10.98 -24.78
CA ILE A 502 18.23 10.40 -25.32
C ILE A 502 17.85 9.18 -26.13
N SER A 503 18.20 9.17 -27.41
CA SER A 503 17.91 8.05 -28.31
C SER A 503 19.12 7.66 -29.14
N GLY A 504 19.26 6.36 -29.39
CA GLY A 504 20.35 5.83 -30.19
C GLY A 504 20.71 4.40 -29.83
N THR A 505 21.94 4.00 -30.17
CA THR A 505 22.46 2.66 -29.87
C THR A 505 23.78 2.73 -29.12
N ILE A 506 23.99 1.75 -28.24
CA ILE A 506 25.31 1.39 -27.71
C ILE A 506 25.74 0.09 -28.39
N GLU A 507 26.83 0.14 -29.13
CA GLU A 507 27.40 -1.01 -29.82
C GLU A 507 28.57 -1.57 -29.01
N CYS A 508 28.56 -2.88 -28.80
CA CYS A 508 29.65 -3.61 -28.15
C CYS A 508 30.43 -4.42 -29.17
N ASP A 509 31.56 -5.01 -28.74
CA ASP A 509 32.44 -5.81 -29.60
C ASP A 509 31.72 -7.00 -30.30
N SER A 510 30.61 -7.47 -29.71
CA SER A 510 29.72 -8.50 -30.22
C SER A 510 28.34 -8.42 -29.54
N GLY A 511 27.37 -9.20 -30.04
CA GLY A 511 25.98 -9.21 -29.55
C GLY A 511 25.10 -8.22 -30.30
N THR A 512 23.84 -8.14 -29.90
CA THR A 512 22.88 -7.20 -30.47
C THR A 512 23.07 -5.80 -29.91
N PRO A 513 23.12 -4.75 -30.77
CA PRO A 513 23.21 -3.37 -30.33
C PRO A 513 22.10 -3.03 -29.33
N ILE A 514 22.47 -2.33 -28.25
CA ILE A 514 21.53 -1.94 -27.20
C ILE A 514 20.85 -0.66 -27.66
N ASN A 515 19.56 -0.75 -27.98
CA ASN A 515 18.78 0.39 -28.44
C ASN A 515 18.15 1.12 -27.25
N ILE A 516 18.41 2.41 -27.13
CA ILE A 516 18.04 3.23 -25.97
C ILE A 516 17.08 4.32 -26.41
N ARG A 517 16.05 4.55 -25.60
CA ARG A 517 15.13 5.69 -25.66
C ARG A 517 14.80 6.13 -24.24
N HIS A 518 15.71 6.85 -23.61
CA HIS A 518 15.63 7.26 -22.21
C HIS A 518 15.14 8.71 -22.07
N ASN A 519 14.17 8.97 -21.20
CA ASN A 519 13.63 10.30 -20.99
C ASN A 519 14.52 11.12 -20.03
N PHE A 520 14.56 12.43 -20.21
CA PHE A 520 15.14 13.33 -19.21
C PHE A 520 14.32 14.60 -19.07
N GLU A 521 14.31 15.16 -17.88
CA GLU A 521 13.61 16.40 -17.57
C GLU A 521 14.57 17.42 -16.96
N ILE A 522 14.51 18.66 -17.43
CA ILE A 522 15.37 19.74 -16.92
C ILE A 522 14.60 20.62 -15.94
N LEU A 523 14.85 20.41 -14.65
CA LEU A 523 14.30 21.21 -13.56
C LEU A 523 15.33 22.24 -13.10
N GLY A 524 14.87 23.45 -12.84
CA GLY A 524 15.66 24.55 -12.32
C GLY A 524 15.74 24.58 -10.79
N ASN A 525 14.88 23.84 -10.10
CA ASN A 525 15.00 23.50 -8.69
C ASN A 525 14.43 22.10 -8.41
N ILE A 526 15.22 21.24 -7.78
CA ILE A 526 14.84 19.87 -7.41
C ILE A 526 14.67 19.81 -5.89
N PRO A 527 13.50 19.43 -5.34
CA PRO A 527 13.31 19.25 -3.90
C PRO A 527 14.28 18.25 -3.30
N VAL A 528 14.65 18.47 -2.04
CA VAL A 528 15.47 17.54 -1.26
C VAL A 528 14.57 16.91 -0.21
N GLU A 529 14.52 15.58 -0.21
CA GLU A 529 13.78 14.80 0.78
C GLU A 529 14.35 14.98 2.18
N ASN A 530 13.46 15.10 3.16
CA ASN A 530 13.84 15.32 4.55
C ASN A 530 12.69 15.03 5.52
N ASP A 531 13.04 14.88 6.79
CA ASP A 531 12.07 14.79 7.88
C ASP A 531 11.67 16.19 8.39
N PHE A 532 10.43 16.30 8.89
CA PHE A 532 9.90 17.48 9.55
C PHE A 532 9.04 17.10 10.76
N GLU A 533 9.37 17.68 11.91
CA GLU A 533 8.65 17.48 13.16
C GLU A 533 8.04 18.79 13.66
N SER A 534 6.80 18.75 14.15
CA SER A 534 6.17 19.92 14.78
C SER A 534 5.08 19.53 15.78
N ASP A 535 4.92 20.38 16.79
CA ASP A 535 3.77 20.31 17.69
C ASP A 535 2.57 21.05 17.10
N ILE A 536 1.37 20.52 17.33
CA ILE A 536 0.10 21.12 16.90
C ILE A 536 -0.93 21.08 18.04
N PRO A 537 -1.85 22.05 18.15
CA PRO A 537 -2.94 21.96 19.10
C PRO A 537 -3.92 20.85 18.71
N TYR A 538 -4.31 20.01 19.67
CA TYR A 538 -5.28 18.94 19.44
C TYR A 538 -6.73 19.43 19.33
N ASP A 539 -7.04 20.63 19.86
CA ASP A 539 -8.42 21.10 20.07
C ASP A 539 -8.87 22.22 19.12
N ARG A 540 -7.97 22.75 18.28
CA ARG A 540 -8.27 23.86 17.37
C ARG A 540 -7.51 23.74 16.06
N THR A 541 -8.06 24.39 15.03
CA THR A 541 -7.38 24.51 13.75
C THR A 541 -6.05 25.25 13.88
N SER A 542 -5.04 24.77 13.17
CA SER A 542 -3.69 25.34 13.18
C SER A 542 -3.07 25.31 11.78
N ILE A 543 -1.95 26.02 11.62
CA ILE A 543 -1.19 26.03 10.36
C ILE A 543 0.24 25.63 10.68
N VAL A 544 0.69 24.53 10.08
CA VAL A 544 2.07 24.06 10.13
C VAL A 544 2.79 24.57 8.88
N LYS A 545 4.03 25.01 9.04
CA LYS A 545 4.86 25.61 7.99
C LYS A 545 6.09 24.76 7.75
N ILE A 546 6.09 24.02 6.66
CA ILE A 546 7.17 23.09 6.30
C ILE A 546 8.14 23.81 5.36
N PRO A 547 9.41 24.02 5.76
CA PRO A 547 10.41 24.61 4.88
C PRO A 547 10.87 23.60 3.82
N VAL A 548 10.87 24.01 2.56
CA VAL A 548 11.36 23.19 1.45
C VAL A 548 12.79 23.60 1.10
N LYS A 549 13.69 22.61 1.04
CA LYS A 549 15.06 22.78 0.54
C LYS A 549 15.11 22.29 -0.90
N THR A 550 15.81 23.01 -1.76
CA THR A 550 15.93 22.60 -3.17
C THR A 550 17.37 22.72 -3.68
N ILE A 551 17.73 21.86 -4.63
CA ILE A 551 18.94 21.95 -5.43
C ILE A 551 18.62 22.77 -6.67
N GLY A 552 19.16 23.98 -6.76
CA GLY A 552 18.89 24.93 -7.83
C GLY A 552 18.46 26.27 -7.27
N THR A 553 18.23 27.24 -8.16
CA THR A 553 17.85 28.61 -7.76
C THR A 553 16.64 29.13 -8.50
N SER A 554 16.06 28.32 -9.39
CA SER A 554 14.84 28.69 -10.08
C SER A 554 13.64 28.53 -9.16
N GLN A 555 12.52 29.08 -9.61
CA GLN A 555 11.25 28.99 -8.94
C GLN A 555 10.28 28.31 -9.90
N GLU A 556 9.72 27.17 -9.49
CA GLU A 556 8.90 26.29 -10.34
C GLU A 556 7.61 25.86 -9.68
N THR A 557 6.66 25.47 -10.51
CA THR A 557 5.37 24.97 -10.06
C THR A 557 5.51 23.50 -9.72
N TRP A 558 5.06 23.12 -8.53
CA TRP A 558 5.02 21.75 -8.05
C TRP A 558 3.58 21.39 -7.68
N ILE A 559 3.21 20.13 -7.95
CA ILE A 559 2.00 19.53 -7.42
C ILE A 559 2.32 19.03 -6.02
N ILE A 560 1.50 19.35 -5.04
CA ILE A 560 1.75 19.03 -3.63
C ILE A 560 0.56 18.24 -3.09
N GLY A 561 0.87 17.05 -2.60
CA GLY A 561 -0.06 16.13 -1.96
C GLY A 561 0.24 15.96 -0.49
N VAL A 562 -0.75 15.44 0.24
CA VAL A 562 -0.59 14.95 1.61
C VAL A 562 -1.07 13.52 1.65
N GLU A 563 -0.23 12.61 2.08
CA GLU A 563 -0.46 11.17 2.07
C GLU A 563 -0.31 10.57 3.48
N GLY A 564 -0.79 9.33 3.64
CA GLY A 564 -0.84 8.62 4.92
C GLY A 564 -1.89 9.18 5.90
N ALA A 565 -1.73 8.85 7.19
CA ALA A 565 -2.69 9.26 8.23
C ALA A 565 -2.80 10.79 8.38
N LEU A 566 -1.76 11.52 8.00
CA LEU A 566 -1.74 12.99 7.96
C LEU A 566 -2.86 13.58 7.07
N SER A 567 -3.21 12.91 5.96
CA SER A 567 -4.26 13.36 5.03
C SER A 567 -5.65 13.46 5.67
N ARG A 568 -5.90 12.75 6.79
CA ARG A 568 -7.18 12.79 7.54
C ARG A 568 -7.38 14.11 8.27
N VAL A 569 -6.29 14.80 8.65
CA VAL A 569 -6.33 15.99 9.50
C VAL A 569 -5.65 17.20 8.87
N ALA A 570 -4.91 17.04 7.78
CA ALA A 570 -4.16 18.09 7.13
C ALA A 570 -4.59 18.29 5.67
N THR A 571 -4.64 19.55 5.24
CA THR A 571 -4.89 19.93 3.85
C THR A 571 -3.89 20.98 3.40
N THR A 572 -3.55 21.00 2.11
CA THR A 572 -2.67 22.01 1.52
C THR A 572 -3.17 22.45 0.15
N GLU A 573 -2.60 23.53 -0.39
CA GLU A 573 -2.88 23.94 -1.77
C GLU A 573 -2.13 23.01 -2.72
N GLN A 574 -2.85 22.38 -3.64
CA GLN A 574 -2.30 21.34 -4.51
C GLN A 574 -1.27 21.86 -5.51
N VAL A 575 -1.32 23.12 -5.92
CA VAL A 575 -0.38 23.68 -6.90
C VAL A 575 0.30 24.88 -6.30
N GLN A 576 1.62 24.78 -6.07
CA GLN A 576 2.39 25.83 -5.42
C GLN A 576 3.68 26.14 -6.18
N LEU A 577 4.15 27.37 -6.02
CA LEU A 577 5.36 27.88 -6.66
C LEU A 577 6.54 27.78 -5.67
N ILE A 578 7.38 26.77 -5.83
CA ILE A 578 8.46 26.40 -4.91
C ILE A 578 9.82 26.91 -5.42
N SER A 579 10.63 27.37 -4.48
CA SER A 579 12.03 27.77 -4.64
C SER A 579 12.78 27.45 -3.35
N ASP A 580 14.10 27.58 -3.31
CA ASP A 580 14.86 27.34 -2.09
C ASP A 580 14.39 28.23 -0.92
N GLY A 581 14.02 27.62 0.20
CA GLY A 581 13.46 28.30 1.37
C GLY A 581 11.98 28.66 1.27
N SER A 582 11.27 28.21 0.22
CA SER A 582 9.80 28.24 0.18
C SER A 582 9.21 27.45 1.34
N VAL A 583 7.96 27.77 1.70
CA VAL A 583 7.26 27.15 2.82
C VAL A 583 5.95 26.58 2.32
N ILE A 584 5.72 25.29 2.55
CA ILE A 584 4.43 24.64 2.35
C ILE A 584 3.59 24.87 3.61
N GLU A 585 2.40 25.43 3.45
CA GLU A 585 1.45 25.63 4.55
C GLU A 585 0.47 24.44 4.61
N LEU A 586 0.54 23.68 5.70
CA LEU A 586 -0.44 22.64 6.02
C LEU A 586 -1.49 23.22 6.96
N LYS A 587 -2.75 23.22 6.54
CA LYS A 587 -3.90 23.59 7.39
C LYS A 587 -4.36 22.34 8.12
N ILE A 588 -4.17 22.34 9.43
CA ILE A 588 -4.58 21.24 10.29
C ILE A 588 -5.98 21.53 10.83
N ASN A 589 -6.87 20.56 10.63
CA ASN A 589 -8.20 20.54 11.22
C ASN A 589 -8.36 19.29 12.08
N PRO A 590 -8.33 19.42 13.42
CA PRO A 590 -8.40 18.27 14.31
C PRO A 590 -9.68 17.44 14.16
N GLY A 591 -10.82 18.04 13.78
CA GLY A 591 -12.05 17.32 13.43
C GLY A 591 -12.58 16.32 14.47
N ASP A 592 -12.24 16.49 15.74
CA ASP A 592 -12.46 15.52 16.84
C ASP A 592 -11.66 14.19 16.72
N LEU A 593 -10.76 14.08 15.74
CA LEU A 593 -9.86 12.93 15.53
C LEU A 593 -8.61 12.98 16.40
N LEU A 594 -8.17 14.17 16.85
CA LEU A 594 -6.93 14.33 17.60
C LEU A 594 -7.15 14.33 19.11
N VAL A 595 -6.32 13.57 19.82
CA VAL A 595 -6.26 13.53 21.29
C VAL A 595 -4.91 14.02 21.82
N GLU A 596 -4.85 14.43 23.10
CA GLU A 596 -3.62 14.92 23.74
C GLU A 596 -2.51 13.85 23.72
N ASN A 597 -1.33 14.23 23.21
CA ASN A 597 -0.15 13.40 22.93
C ASN A 597 -0.33 12.35 21.80
N MET A 598 -1.32 12.53 20.93
CA MET A 598 -1.42 11.70 19.73
C MET A 598 -0.29 12.04 18.76
N LEU A 599 0.34 11.00 18.22
CA LEU A 599 1.34 11.11 17.16
C LEU A 599 0.65 10.90 15.81
N ILE A 600 0.90 11.81 14.86
CA ILE A 600 0.37 11.71 13.50
C ILE A 600 1.56 11.65 12.57
N ARG A 601 1.63 10.58 11.78
CA ARG A 601 2.65 10.40 10.75
C ARG A 601 2.01 10.44 9.38
N GLY A 602 2.74 10.99 8.42
CA GLY A 602 2.38 10.94 7.02
C GLY A 602 3.41 11.69 6.21
N GLN A 603 3.09 11.92 4.94
CA GLN A 603 4.05 12.45 3.99
C GLN A 603 3.47 13.65 3.27
N VAL A 604 4.32 14.63 3.00
CA VAL A 604 4.03 15.67 2.00
C VAL A 604 4.79 15.31 0.75
N VAL A 605 4.05 15.07 -0.33
CA VAL A 605 4.60 14.63 -1.61
C VAL A 605 4.67 15.83 -2.54
N LEU A 606 5.84 16.09 -3.10
CA LEU A 606 6.03 17.06 -4.18
C LEU A 606 6.19 16.28 -5.48
N ALA A 607 5.25 16.45 -6.41
CA ALA A 607 5.20 15.73 -7.66
C ALA A 607 5.37 16.67 -8.86
N THR A 608 6.01 16.15 -9.92
CA THR A 608 5.98 16.72 -11.26
C THR A 608 4.81 16.17 -12.07
N ASP A 609 4.47 16.83 -13.18
CA ASP A 609 3.46 16.30 -14.13
C ASP A 609 3.89 14.96 -14.76
N SER A 610 5.20 14.66 -14.76
CA SER A 610 5.81 13.42 -15.26
C SER A 610 5.76 12.26 -14.24
N GLY A 611 5.27 12.50 -13.03
CA GLY A 611 5.18 11.50 -11.96
C GLY A 611 6.46 11.31 -11.15
N GLU A 612 7.39 12.28 -11.15
CA GLU A 612 8.54 12.30 -10.24
C GLU A 612 8.11 12.83 -8.87
N ASN A 613 8.22 11.98 -7.85
CA ASN A 613 7.80 12.28 -6.48
C ASN A 613 9.00 12.51 -5.59
N TYR A 614 8.88 13.49 -4.69
CA TYR A 614 9.83 13.78 -3.63
C TYR A 614 9.08 13.85 -2.31
N TYR A 615 9.57 13.14 -1.31
CA TYR A 615 8.86 12.96 -0.04
C TYR A 615 9.47 13.83 1.07
N ILE A 616 8.59 14.47 1.83
CA ILE A 616 8.93 15.06 3.14
C ILE A 616 8.14 14.29 4.19
N ASP A 617 8.84 13.50 5.01
CA ASP A 617 8.24 12.77 6.11
C ASP A 617 7.85 13.75 7.22
N VAL A 618 6.58 13.73 7.63
CA VAL A 618 6.01 14.67 8.59
C VAL A 618 5.50 13.92 9.81
N GLU A 619 6.05 14.27 10.97
CA GLU A 619 5.59 13.79 12.27
C GLU A 619 5.04 14.96 13.09
N LEU A 620 3.74 14.91 13.40
CA LEU A 620 3.05 15.92 14.20
C LEU A 620 2.64 15.35 15.56
N THR A 621 2.94 16.10 16.62
CA THR A 621 2.51 15.75 17.99
C THR A 621 1.38 16.67 18.45
N ALA A 622 0.23 16.09 18.78
CA ALA A 622 -0.93 16.84 19.25
C ALA A 622 -0.78 17.21 20.73
N ILE A 623 -0.68 18.50 21.06
CA ILE A 623 -0.43 19.00 22.42
C ILE A 623 -1.50 19.99 22.91
N ASP A 624 -1.63 20.13 24.23
CA ASP A 624 -2.41 21.19 24.88
C ASP A 624 -1.53 22.43 25.12
N GLU A 625 -1.64 23.45 24.25
CA GLU A 625 -0.89 24.70 24.43
C GLU A 625 -1.21 25.44 25.74
N ASP A 626 -2.38 25.20 26.35
CA ASP A 626 -2.79 25.85 27.62
C ASP A 626 -2.14 25.17 28.85
N LYS A 627 -1.55 23.99 28.68
CA LYS A 627 -0.67 23.34 29.67
C LYS A 627 0.81 23.48 29.30
N LYS A 628 1.31 24.73 29.25
CA LYS A 628 2.76 25.01 29.41
C LYS A 628 3.31 24.70 30.82
N PHE A 629 2.87 23.61 31.43
CA PHE A 629 3.50 23.00 32.60
C PHE A 629 4.34 21.76 32.23
N ASN A 630 4.48 21.43 30.95
CA ASN A 630 5.30 20.30 30.49
C ASN A 630 6.81 20.47 30.72
N GLU A 631 7.32 21.69 30.98
CA GLU A 631 8.72 21.86 31.43
C GLU A 631 9.00 21.12 32.76
N TRP A 632 7.98 20.80 33.57
CA TRP A 632 8.14 20.05 34.83
C TRP A 632 7.98 18.53 34.68
N SER A 633 7.40 18.06 33.56
CA SER A 633 7.22 16.63 33.26
C SER A 633 8.39 16.06 32.46
N GLU A 634 9.22 16.92 31.85
CA GLU A 634 10.44 16.48 31.17
C GLU A 634 11.38 15.72 32.13
N PRO A 635 11.95 14.58 31.68
CA PRO A 635 12.93 13.83 32.47
C PRO A 635 14.12 14.69 32.93
N SER A 636 14.55 15.63 32.09
CA SER A 636 15.60 16.63 32.34
C SER A 636 15.38 17.46 33.61
N VAL A 637 14.12 17.67 34.02
CA VAL A 637 13.72 18.45 35.20
C VAL A 637 13.25 17.53 36.34
N LEU A 638 12.48 16.49 36.02
CA LEU A 638 11.85 15.62 37.00
C LEU A 638 12.89 14.75 37.74
N VAL A 639 13.89 14.22 37.04
CA VAL A 639 14.96 13.39 37.64
C VAL A 639 15.82 14.19 38.61
N PRO A 640 16.36 15.38 38.25
CA PRO A 640 17.07 16.24 39.20
C PRO A 640 16.23 16.70 40.40
N VAL A 641 14.94 17.02 40.18
CA VAL A 641 14.02 17.40 41.28
C VAL A 641 13.81 16.22 42.23
N ALA A 642 13.60 15.01 41.73
CA ALA A 642 13.48 13.80 42.54
C ALA A 642 14.75 13.55 43.37
N LEU A 643 15.94 13.75 42.78
CA LEU A 643 17.23 13.66 43.49
C LEU A 643 17.40 14.72 44.58
N LEU A 644 16.92 15.95 44.35
CA LEU A 644 16.90 17.00 45.38
C LEU A 644 15.94 16.65 46.53
N LEU A 645 14.75 16.14 46.20
CA LEU A 645 13.78 15.67 47.20
C LEU A 645 14.33 14.49 48.01
N ALA A 646 15.04 13.55 47.37
CA ALA A 646 15.74 12.47 48.04
C ALA A 646 16.86 12.97 48.95
N SER A 647 17.65 13.95 48.51
CA SER A 647 18.68 14.62 49.34
C SER A 647 18.05 15.27 50.58
N LEU A 648 16.95 16.01 50.38
CA LEU A 648 16.20 16.67 51.45
C LEU A 648 15.59 15.66 52.43
N TRP A 649 15.05 14.56 51.92
CA TRP A 649 14.53 13.47 52.74
C TRP A 649 15.61 12.84 53.63
N VAL A 650 16.81 12.60 53.09
CA VAL A 650 17.96 12.09 53.85
C VAL A 650 18.36 13.08 54.95
N ILE A 651 18.38 14.39 54.66
CA ILE A 651 18.71 15.44 55.63
C ILE A 651 17.67 15.52 56.75
N LEU A 652 16.38 15.51 56.41
CA LEU A 652 15.29 15.54 57.40
C LEU A 652 15.27 14.28 58.27
N GLY A 653 15.64 13.12 57.70
CA GLY A 653 15.80 11.85 58.42
C GLY A 653 17.01 11.78 59.37
N MET A 654 17.82 12.85 59.47
CA MET A 654 18.92 12.95 60.42
C MET A 654 18.48 13.44 61.81
N ASP A 655 17.37 14.16 61.91
CA ASP A 655 16.91 14.80 63.16
C ASP A 655 15.70 14.10 63.79
N SER A 656 15.67 12.75 63.73
CA SER A 656 14.78 11.99 64.60
C SER A 656 15.32 12.01 66.03
N SER A 657 14.62 12.72 66.91
CA SER A 657 14.98 12.99 68.31
C SER A 657 15.06 11.74 69.22
N THR A 658 14.79 10.54 68.70
CA THR A 658 15.04 9.28 69.37
C THR A 658 16.40 8.72 68.94
N ARG A 659 17.47 9.17 69.63
CA ARG A 659 18.83 8.56 69.56
C ARG A 659 18.85 7.15 70.17
N GLN A 660 17.97 6.27 69.72
CA GLN A 660 18.03 4.84 70.00
C GLN A 660 18.18 4.11 68.67
N VAL A 661 19.31 3.43 68.52
CA VAL A 661 19.41 2.32 67.57
C VAL A 661 18.47 1.25 68.12
N SER A 662 17.42 0.88 67.38
CA SER A 662 16.64 -0.31 67.71
C SER A 662 17.55 -1.51 67.56
N SER A 663 18.08 -1.99 68.68
CA SER A 663 18.61 -3.34 68.78
C SER A 663 17.41 -4.26 68.97
N GLU A 664 17.03 -4.97 67.92
CA GLU A 664 16.77 -6.41 67.94
C GLU A 664 16.22 -6.82 66.58
N LEU A 665 16.85 -7.86 66.01
CA LEU A 665 16.18 -8.75 65.08
C LEU A 665 15.01 -9.36 65.85
N ASP A 666 13.81 -9.20 65.30
CA ASP A 666 12.70 -10.15 65.30
C ASP A 666 11.39 -9.37 65.33
N GLU A 667 10.72 -9.35 64.18
CA GLU A 667 9.31 -9.73 64.04
C GLU A 667 8.94 -9.55 62.56
N VAL A 668 8.97 -10.66 61.83
CA VAL A 668 8.29 -10.81 60.54
C VAL A 668 6.79 -10.83 60.85
N PRO A 669 5.98 -9.88 60.34
CA PRO A 669 4.54 -10.03 60.42
C PRO A 669 4.11 -11.17 59.51
N THR A 670 3.52 -12.18 60.13
CA THR A 670 2.86 -13.32 59.52
C THR A 670 1.79 -12.89 58.51
N VAL A 671 1.90 -13.40 57.29
CA VAL A 671 0.82 -13.38 56.29
C VAL A 671 -0.29 -14.32 56.77
N PRO A 672 -1.53 -13.87 56.99
CA PRO A 672 -2.65 -14.78 57.18
C PRO A 672 -3.01 -15.40 55.84
N LEU A 673 -2.81 -16.71 55.72
CA LEU A 673 -3.51 -17.56 54.77
C LEU A 673 -4.96 -17.66 55.23
N GLU A 674 -5.86 -16.95 54.57
CA GLU A 674 -7.28 -17.30 54.59
C GLU A 674 -7.82 -17.17 53.17
N SER A 675 -8.07 -18.34 52.59
CA SER A 675 -8.84 -18.58 51.38
C SER A 675 -10.29 -18.19 51.62
N ASP A 676 -10.93 -17.47 50.70
CA ASP A 676 -12.38 -17.56 50.57
C ASP A 676 -12.80 -17.53 49.09
N ASP A 677 -13.24 -18.72 48.71
CA ASP A 677 -14.04 -19.17 47.58
C ASP A 677 -15.20 -18.21 47.24
N PRO A 678 -15.40 -17.83 45.96
CA PRO A 678 -16.43 -16.88 45.53
C PRO A 678 -17.81 -17.54 45.38
N THR A 679 -18.22 -18.36 46.35
CA THR A 679 -19.58 -18.89 46.43
C THR A 679 -20.30 -18.30 47.63
N PHE A 680 -21.44 -17.63 47.37
CA PHE A 680 -22.37 -16.95 48.29
C PHE A 680 -22.16 -15.44 48.49
N ILE A 681 -22.75 -14.65 47.58
CA ILE A 681 -23.31 -13.34 47.95
C ILE A 681 -24.83 -13.45 47.87
N ASP A 682 -25.43 -13.45 49.05
CA ASP A 682 -26.87 -13.46 49.32
C ASP A 682 -27.48 -12.10 48.95
N ALA A 683 -28.35 -12.11 47.94
CA ALA A 683 -29.16 -10.98 47.54
C ALA A 683 -30.27 -10.76 48.59
N PHE A 684 -30.51 -9.50 48.97
CA PHE A 684 -31.50 -9.03 49.95
C PHE A 684 -31.03 -8.97 51.41
N ARG A 685 -30.43 -7.84 51.79
CA ARG A 685 -30.83 -7.13 53.02
C ARG A 685 -30.43 -5.66 53.04
N GLU A 686 -31.46 -4.84 52.92
CA GLU A 686 -31.56 -3.45 53.35
C GLU A 686 -31.64 -3.39 54.91
N PRO A 687 -31.73 -2.21 55.55
CA PRO A 687 -30.71 -1.20 55.83
C PRO A 687 -30.52 -0.99 57.35
N TYR A 688 -29.54 -0.19 57.82
CA TYR A 688 -29.75 0.63 59.04
C TYR A 688 -28.76 1.80 59.16
N ARG A 689 -29.36 3.00 59.17
CA ARG A 689 -28.97 4.30 59.74
C ARG A 689 -27.89 5.17 59.10
#